data_AF-A0A512C6Y1-F1
#
_entry.id   AF-A0A512C6Y1-F1
#
_cell.length_a   1.000
_cell.length_b   1.000
_cell.length_c   1.000
_cell.angle_alpha   90.00
_cell.angle_beta   90.00
_cell.angle_gamma   90.00
#
_symmetry.space_group_name_H-M   'P 1'
#
loop_
_entity.id
_entity.type
_entity.pdbx_description
1 polymer ?
#
loop_
_entity_poly.entity_id
_entity_poly.type
_entity_poly.pdbx_seq_one_letter_code
_entity_poly.pdbx_strand_id
1 'polypeptide(L)'
;MKYLKIASLTIIGFLFFITSCNKDEEIKDQQPKIELETVDIKVILPEGLNFDLSKTKLISLSEEFSVSNSGDTEAILNAGSRGLIVLKSQNDTPLLMSFISDTNREISVKTTLEAAMFYGLGTVFLPEEVREQYFEQSDELIGSEEILSKANAIFTSNISALTTNTFVSFLQEEIDKIRNNGTDVAINKRTIEIFQNNVKSGLQVEEVDFETIRISNNYRRRAHAFVYKTGYKDETGKEFSLISNIPEQNPSPYKDEKVPPTGSVREFFGLIQDWAAGEGTSKVKVESSPMKLDLEENHLENIYSTRIIGVSATPNKLTELEKEKLHELEWQTLGLDFVLPLMLDLVGHAELLKGLDETAYEPFVNGLILFGSSISSTSSVTNLISEGKYSDAAIELIYGLVNNSTSGGVEDVLKLFIDGTLIAAEKQGKTTSIAQDDRIMELVKNFGIIMETTDIFLKAADYARISSSIFNASMVEEWKVSAKRTPVTLVPEEAIAFPFILKPLEAIIKDTELSAGQIFEYKWSTTGNFGTLKDDDGREGTSISTTATSSPGNINYLSNVDDDDLPDGAEDKVMVEVIIKGPGDDIIVGKDTAIVKIRPFKYEIKPQGVKISGGMNLALSITKPDGSENITNNELNDYRIIWSTSGSYGLLGGTESNMTRYNDNKMVYNCLDKDVEDAEEKVFAKIYSKRKDQGDDAYSLLDEIETTIKIDNDENTIEFKVSGSGWIYDQWPEAGGLRTLLRGGFQIPYYKDAISYEIEILDYGWVDEVYSIGNTHIGDTYTWTNDTQRTPIVPVFPDQPITEGFSAQFSSASINSIGNNFDENVNRYLSIYGTAIVRITLDN
;
A
#
# COMPACT_ATOMS: atom_id res chain seq x y z
N MET A 1 9.45 -56.19 -50.77
CA MET A 1 9.53 -56.07 -52.24
C MET A 1 8.94 -54.74 -52.65
N LYS A 2 9.73 -53.96 -53.41
CA LYS A 2 9.40 -52.79 -54.25
C LYS A 2 7.95 -52.28 -54.23
N TYR A 3 7.74 -51.05 -53.76
CA TYR A 3 7.27 -49.95 -54.61
C TYR A 3 7.79 -48.62 -54.04
N LEU A 4 8.64 -47.98 -54.84
CA LEU A 4 9.30 -46.68 -54.65
C LEU A 4 8.92 -45.89 -55.91
N LYS A 5 8.32 -44.70 -55.73
CA LYS A 5 8.46 -43.45 -56.54
C LYS A 5 7.14 -42.68 -56.71
N ILE A 6 7.26 -41.37 -56.40
CA ILE A 6 6.39 -40.24 -56.74
C ILE A 6 5.18 -40.02 -55.82
N ALA A 7 5.42 -39.24 -54.76
CA ALA A 7 4.42 -38.35 -54.18
C ALA A 7 5.13 -37.02 -53.91
N SER A 8 5.27 -36.25 -54.99
CA SER A 8 5.61 -34.84 -54.96
C SER A 8 4.39 -34.03 -54.54
N LEU A 9 4.63 -32.93 -53.83
CA LEU A 9 3.83 -31.70 -53.88
C LEU A 9 2.32 -31.84 -53.69
N THR A 10 1.84 -31.79 -52.45
CA THR A 10 0.65 -30.98 -52.11
C THR A 10 0.67 -30.71 -50.60
N ILE A 11 0.28 -29.50 -50.18
CA ILE A 11 0.33 -28.94 -48.81
C ILE A 11 1.64 -28.19 -48.48
N ILE A 12 2.16 -27.42 -49.44
CA ILE A 12 2.78 -26.10 -49.19
C ILE A 12 2.13 -25.18 -50.21
N GLY A 13 1.05 -24.52 -49.81
CA GLY A 13 0.20 -23.79 -50.73
C GLY A 13 -1.03 -23.23 -50.03
N PHE A 14 -0.82 -22.47 -48.96
CA PHE A 14 -1.82 -21.53 -48.41
C PHE A 14 -1.13 -20.52 -47.49
N LEU A 15 -0.21 -19.71 -48.04
CA LEU A 15 0.28 -18.45 -47.45
C LEU A 15 1.04 -17.57 -48.46
N PHE A 16 0.71 -17.69 -49.75
CA PHE A 16 1.12 -16.75 -50.79
C PHE A 16 -0.14 -16.29 -51.51
N PHE A 17 -0.79 -15.23 -51.02
CA PHE A 17 -1.64 -14.32 -51.78
C PHE A 17 -2.12 -13.22 -50.81
N ILE A 18 -1.36 -12.12 -50.73
CA ILE A 18 -1.78 -10.70 -50.83
C ILE A 18 -0.48 -9.90 -50.67
N THR A 19 0.22 -9.67 -51.78
CA THR A 19 0.80 -8.35 -52.11
C THR A 19 0.75 -8.24 -53.62
N SER A 20 -0.05 -7.27 -54.07
CA SER A 20 -0.32 -6.99 -55.48
C SER A 20 0.94 -6.43 -56.13
N CYS A 21 1.30 -6.98 -57.29
CA CYS A 21 2.15 -6.31 -58.27
C CYS A 21 1.53 -4.95 -58.63
N ASN A 22 2.20 -3.86 -58.27
CA ASN A 22 2.30 -2.74 -59.19
C ASN A 22 3.71 -2.80 -59.80
N LYS A 23 3.77 -2.58 -61.11
CA LYS A 23 5.05 -2.45 -61.83
C LYS A 23 5.74 -1.19 -61.30
N ASP A 24 6.84 -1.37 -60.60
CA ASP A 24 7.73 -0.27 -60.28
C ASP A 24 8.39 0.21 -61.58
N GLU A 25 8.07 1.44 -61.98
CA GLU A 25 8.97 2.23 -62.81
C GLU A 25 10.30 2.33 -62.06
N GLU A 26 11.43 2.12 -62.76
CA GLU A 26 12.76 2.45 -62.24
C GLU A 26 12.80 3.96 -61.93
N ILE A 27 12.38 4.33 -60.72
CA ILE A 27 12.79 5.58 -60.10
C ILE A 27 14.27 5.38 -59.81
N LYS A 28 15.12 5.99 -60.63
CA LYS A 28 16.49 6.28 -60.21
C LYS A 28 16.39 7.19 -58.99
N ASP A 29 16.39 6.60 -57.80
CA ASP A 29 16.64 7.32 -56.57
C ASP A 29 18.04 7.92 -56.68
N GLN A 30 18.10 9.15 -57.17
CA GLN A 30 19.14 10.07 -56.77
C GLN A 30 18.85 10.39 -55.31
N GLN A 31 19.29 9.52 -54.40
CA GLN A 31 19.37 9.89 -53.00
C GLN A 31 20.20 11.19 -52.93
N PRO A 32 19.66 12.27 -52.33
CA PRO A 32 20.44 13.48 -52.17
C PRO A 32 21.70 13.12 -51.39
N LYS A 33 22.86 13.44 -51.97
CA LYS A 33 24.15 13.31 -51.30
C LYS A 33 24.11 14.30 -50.14
N ILE A 34 23.91 13.79 -48.92
CA ILE A 34 23.91 14.62 -47.71
C ILE A 34 25.31 15.23 -47.61
N GLU A 35 25.40 16.54 -47.75
CA GLU A 35 26.63 17.29 -47.52
C GLU A 35 26.80 17.33 -45.99
N LEU A 36 27.72 16.51 -45.47
CA LEU A 36 27.96 16.42 -44.04
C LEU A 36 28.65 17.71 -43.59
N GLU A 37 28.07 18.41 -42.61
CA GLU A 37 28.64 19.63 -42.07
C GLU A 37 29.94 19.31 -41.31
N THR A 38 31.03 19.94 -41.70
CA THR A 38 32.33 19.80 -41.04
C THR A 38 32.67 21.04 -40.22
N VAL A 39 33.45 20.82 -39.16
CA VAL A 39 34.02 21.87 -38.32
C VAL A 39 35.54 21.79 -38.34
N ASP A 40 36.20 22.95 -38.29
CA ASP A 40 37.66 23.03 -38.18
C ASP A 40 38.13 22.44 -36.85
N ILE A 41 39.12 21.55 -36.90
CA ILE A 41 39.77 20.92 -35.74
C ILE A 41 41.26 21.22 -35.74
N LYS A 42 41.79 21.46 -34.54
CA LYS A 42 43.23 21.64 -34.32
C LYS A 42 43.87 20.44 -33.61
N VAL A 43 44.89 19.87 -34.24
CA VAL A 43 45.78 18.86 -33.65
C VAL A 43 46.97 19.55 -33.00
N ILE A 44 47.17 19.32 -31.70
CA ILE A 44 48.26 19.89 -30.91
C ILE A 44 49.12 18.78 -30.32
N LEU A 45 50.40 18.76 -30.69
CA LEU A 45 51.39 17.82 -30.16
C LEU A 45 52.05 18.38 -28.89
N PRO A 46 52.51 17.51 -27.97
CA PRO A 46 53.23 17.97 -26.79
C PRO A 46 54.56 18.64 -27.17
N GLU A 47 54.97 19.65 -26.39
CA GLU A 47 56.20 20.38 -26.64
C GLU A 47 57.42 19.43 -26.69
N GLY A 48 58.30 19.67 -27.66
CA GLY A 48 59.53 18.89 -27.85
C GLY A 48 59.38 17.61 -28.68
N LEU A 49 58.15 17.21 -29.06
CA LEU A 49 57.92 16.09 -29.95
C LEU A 49 58.08 16.49 -31.43
N ASN A 50 59.05 15.88 -32.14
CA ASN A 50 59.23 16.08 -33.57
C ASN A 50 58.56 14.95 -34.35
N PHE A 51 57.28 15.12 -34.67
CA PHE A 51 56.46 14.15 -35.39
C PHE A 51 55.75 14.81 -36.58
N ASP A 52 55.70 14.09 -37.70
CA ASP A 52 55.17 14.58 -38.98
C ASP A 52 53.66 14.31 -39.09
N LEU A 53 52.85 15.33 -38.77
CA LEU A 53 51.39 15.24 -38.78
C LEU A 53 50.79 14.97 -40.17
N SER A 54 51.49 15.29 -41.27
CA SER A 54 50.96 15.00 -42.62
C SER A 54 50.80 13.51 -42.93
N LYS A 55 51.37 12.64 -42.09
CA LYS A 55 51.22 11.18 -42.18
C LYS A 55 50.11 10.63 -41.29
N THR A 56 49.30 11.51 -40.70
CA THR A 56 48.19 11.14 -39.84
C THR A 56 46.86 11.39 -40.52
N LYS A 57 45.84 10.71 -40.01
CA LYS A 57 44.45 10.95 -40.37
C LYS A 57 43.62 11.10 -39.10
N LEU A 58 42.67 12.03 -39.14
CA LEU A 58 41.66 12.17 -38.11
C LEU A 58 40.43 11.35 -38.50
N ILE A 59 40.01 10.43 -37.64
CA ILE A 59 38.76 9.69 -37.77
C ILE A 59 37.67 10.51 -37.09
N SER A 60 36.58 10.77 -37.81
CA SER A 60 35.36 11.38 -37.29
C SER A 60 34.16 10.66 -37.88
N LEU A 61 33.31 10.06 -37.04
CA LEU A 61 32.22 9.18 -37.47
C LEU A 61 32.73 8.07 -38.42
N SER A 62 32.19 8.00 -39.64
CA SER A 62 32.59 7.05 -40.68
C SER A 62 33.65 7.58 -41.65
N GLU A 63 34.18 8.80 -41.45
CA GLU A 63 35.07 9.46 -42.43
C GLU A 63 36.49 9.68 -41.87
N GLU A 64 37.45 9.75 -42.79
CA GLU A 64 38.85 10.03 -42.49
C GLU A 64 39.29 11.36 -43.11
N PHE A 65 39.81 12.26 -42.29
CA PHE A 65 40.30 13.58 -42.70
C PHE A 65 41.82 13.64 -42.67
N SER A 66 42.42 14.22 -43.70
CA SER A 66 43.88 14.42 -43.73
C SER A 66 44.28 15.56 -42.80
N VAL A 67 45.40 15.41 -42.10
CA VAL A 67 45.92 16.43 -41.19
C VAL A 67 47.07 17.17 -41.85
N SER A 68 47.07 18.50 -41.80
CA SER A 68 48.16 19.31 -42.31
C SER A 68 49.41 19.23 -41.43
N ASN A 69 50.57 19.64 -41.94
CA ASN A 69 51.78 19.75 -41.12
C ASN A 69 51.68 20.76 -39.97
N SER A 70 50.77 21.74 -40.08
CA SER A 70 50.47 22.69 -39.00
C SER A 70 49.44 22.17 -38.00
N GLY A 71 48.91 20.95 -38.21
CA GLY A 71 47.90 20.34 -37.35
C GLY A 71 46.47 20.82 -37.63
N ASP A 72 46.21 21.40 -38.80
CA ASP A 72 44.85 21.80 -39.21
C ASP A 72 44.16 20.64 -39.92
N THR A 73 42.91 20.38 -39.58
CA THR A 73 42.07 19.36 -40.19
C THR A 73 40.58 19.70 -39.98
N GLU A 74 39.69 18.83 -40.43
CA GLU A 74 38.25 18.96 -40.27
C GLU A 74 37.68 17.69 -39.61
N ALA A 75 36.50 17.81 -39.01
CA ALA A 75 35.74 16.69 -38.47
C ALA A 75 34.24 16.92 -38.67
N ILE A 76 33.45 15.85 -38.65
CA ILE A 76 31.98 15.94 -38.69
C ILE A 76 31.49 16.11 -37.26
N LEU A 77 30.60 17.09 -37.04
CA LEU A 77 29.97 17.34 -35.75
C LEU A 77 28.46 17.52 -35.95
N ASN A 78 27.65 16.71 -35.29
CA ASN A 78 26.21 16.94 -35.28
C ASN A 78 25.89 18.14 -34.37
N ALA A 79 24.97 19.00 -34.80
CA ALA A 79 24.61 20.20 -34.06
C ALA A 79 24.12 19.87 -32.63
N GLY A 80 24.72 20.53 -31.63
CA GLY A 80 24.37 20.33 -30.22
C GLY A 80 24.78 18.97 -29.63
N SER A 81 25.62 18.19 -30.31
CA SER A 81 26.13 16.92 -29.81
C SER A 81 27.62 16.97 -29.43
N ARG A 82 28.12 15.86 -28.88
CA ARG A 82 29.55 15.59 -28.76
C ARG A 82 29.92 14.41 -29.65
N GLY A 83 31.02 14.56 -30.39
CA GLY A 83 31.55 13.50 -31.25
C GLY A 83 32.91 13.03 -30.74
N LEU A 84 33.12 11.71 -30.67
CA LEU A 84 34.45 11.16 -30.43
C LEU A 84 35.27 11.21 -31.73
N ILE A 85 36.48 11.77 -31.66
CA ILE A 85 37.45 11.78 -32.75
C ILE A 85 38.75 11.09 -32.32
N VAL A 86 39.41 10.42 -33.26
CA VAL A 86 40.68 9.71 -33.02
C VAL A 86 41.70 10.07 -34.09
N LEU A 87 42.88 10.52 -33.66
CA LEU A 87 44.03 10.70 -34.53
C LEU A 87 44.76 9.38 -34.67
N LYS A 88 44.98 8.92 -35.90
CA LYS A 88 45.75 7.70 -36.18
C LYS A 88 46.97 7.95 -37.05
N SER A 89 47.95 7.06 -36.91
CA SER A 89 49.12 7.00 -37.79
C SER A 89 48.80 6.37 -39.15
N GLN A 90 49.78 6.40 -40.05
CA GLN A 90 49.73 5.72 -41.35
C GLN A 90 49.51 4.20 -41.24
N ASN A 91 49.83 3.58 -40.10
CA ASN A 91 49.64 2.14 -39.85
C ASN A 91 48.34 1.84 -39.09
N ASP A 92 47.38 2.75 -39.10
CA ASP A 92 46.12 2.67 -38.35
C ASP A 92 46.28 2.62 -36.81
N THR A 93 47.49 2.80 -36.28
CA THR A 93 47.73 2.90 -34.82
C THR A 93 47.13 4.20 -34.25
N PRO A 94 46.26 4.13 -33.23
CA PRO A 94 45.76 5.31 -32.51
C PRO A 94 46.88 6.10 -31.82
N LEU A 95 46.82 7.42 -31.92
CA LEU A 95 47.83 8.33 -31.37
C LEU A 95 47.24 9.25 -30.29
N LEU A 96 46.11 9.90 -30.57
CA LEU A 96 45.40 10.80 -29.65
C LEU A 96 43.89 10.59 -29.84
N MET A 97 43.08 10.97 -28.85
CA MET A 97 41.62 10.97 -28.95
C MET A 97 41.02 12.19 -28.25
N SER A 98 39.81 12.60 -28.63
CA SER A 98 39.14 13.76 -28.02
C SER A 98 37.63 13.69 -28.23
N PHE A 99 36.87 14.28 -27.32
CA PHE A 99 35.46 14.60 -27.55
C PHE A 99 35.35 16.04 -28.06
N ILE A 100 34.90 16.20 -29.30
CA ILE A 100 34.62 17.51 -29.89
C ILE A 100 33.19 17.95 -29.64
N SER A 101 32.99 19.26 -29.53
CA SER A 101 31.70 19.92 -29.34
C SER A 101 31.72 21.29 -30.02
N ASP A 102 30.62 22.03 -29.92
CA ASP A 102 30.57 23.42 -30.38
C ASP A 102 31.62 24.32 -29.70
N THR A 103 32.04 23.96 -28.48
CA THR A 103 32.98 24.73 -27.65
C THR A 103 34.38 24.13 -27.56
N ASN A 104 34.54 22.82 -27.81
CA ASN A 104 35.83 22.12 -27.80
C ASN A 104 36.15 21.56 -29.20
N ARG A 105 37.18 22.10 -29.86
CA ARG A 105 37.57 21.74 -31.24
C ARG A 105 39.05 21.37 -31.34
N GLU A 106 39.57 20.77 -30.27
CA GLU A 106 40.98 20.42 -30.12
C GLU A 106 41.17 18.91 -29.91
N ILE A 107 42.26 18.38 -30.47
CA ILE A 107 42.82 17.08 -30.10
C ILE A 107 44.28 17.26 -29.64
N SER A 108 44.52 16.94 -28.38
CA SER A 108 45.82 17.10 -27.70
C SER A 108 46.00 16.04 -26.61
N VAL A 109 47.16 16.04 -25.93
CA VAL A 109 47.39 15.15 -24.77
C VAL A 109 46.40 15.44 -23.64
N LYS A 110 46.01 16.70 -23.45
CA LYS A 110 45.04 17.10 -22.43
C LYS A 110 43.67 16.48 -22.74
N THR A 111 43.15 16.70 -23.93
CA THR A 111 41.83 16.17 -24.32
C THR A 111 41.83 14.65 -24.48
N THR A 112 42.99 14.05 -24.77
CA THR A 112 43.19 12.59 -24.73
C THR A 112 43.07 12.05 -23.31
N LEU A 113 43.66 12.72 -22.33
CA LEU A 113 43.53 12.35 -20.92
C LEU A 113 42.07 12.53 -20.43
N GLU A 114 41.40 13.60 -20.85
CA GLU A 114 39.96 13.82 -20.59
C GLU A 114 39.09 12.69 -21.13
N ALA A 115 39.29 12.27 -22.38
CA ALA A 115 38.56 11.14 -22.94
C ALA A 115 38.92 9.81 -22.24
N ALA A 116 40.20 9.61 -21.88
CA ALA A 116 40.65 8.37 -21.23
C ALA A 116 40.06 8.23 -19.82
N MET A 117 40.02 9.33 -19.06
CA MET A 117 39.39 9.39 -17.74
C MET A 117 37.87 9.22 -17.83
N PHE A 118 37.21 9.73 -18.87
CA PHE A 118 35.77 9.55 -19.09
C PHE A 118 35.41 8.06 -19.21
N TYR A 119 36.15 7.31 -20.02
CA TYR A 119 35.96 5.87 -20.17
C TYR A 119 36.44 5.09 -18.94
N GLY A 120 37.61 5.43 -18.38
CA GLY A 120 38.22 4.73 -17.25
C GLY A 120 37.50 4.93 -15.91
N LEU A 121 36.73 6.00 -15.74
CA LEU A 121 35.81 6.17 -14.61
C LEU A 121 34.45 5.48 -14.84
N GLY A 122 34.21 4.95 -16.03
CA GLY A 122 32.93 4.38 -16.44
C GLY A 122 31.84 5.45 -16.68
N THR A 123 32.22 6.72 -16.84
CA THR A 123 31.30 7.85 -17.02
C THR A 123 30.41 7.69 -18.26
N VAL A 124 30.89 7.01 -19.30
CA VAL A 124 30.11 6.70 -20.51
C VAL A 124 28.79 5.98 -20.21
N PHE A 125 28.79 5.14 -19.18
CA PHE A 125 27.60 4.40 -18.78
C PHE A 125 26.73 5.21 -17.84
N LEU A 126 27.08 6.43 -17.46
CA LEU A 126 26.27 7.26 -16.58
C LEU A 126 25.17 7.98 -17.35
N PRO A 127 24.09 8.39 -16.66
CA PRO A 127 23.06 9.22 -17.29
C PRO A 127 23.66 10.50 -17.88
N GLU A 128 23.01 11.04 -18.93
CA GLU A 128 23.49 12.21 -19.67
C GLU A 128 23.86 13.38 -18.75
N GLU A 129 23.06 13.68 -17.74
CA GLU A 129 23.33 14.81 -16.85
C GLU A 129 24.69 14.70 -16.15
N VAL A 130 25.10 13.49 -15.77
CA VAL A 130 26.40 13.25 -15.13
C VAL A 130 27.52 13.31 -16.16
N ARG A 131 27.27 12.84 -17.38
CA ARG A 131 28.21 12.93 -18.50
C ARG A 131 28.47 14.39 -18.89
N GLU A 132 27.43 15.21 -18.94
CA GLU A 132 27.53 16.65 -19.22
C GLU A 132 28.34 17.36 -18.14
N GLN A 133 28.01 17.10 -16.87
CA GLN A 133 28.77 17.64 -15.74
C GLN A 133 30.24 17.21 -15.79
N TYR A 134 30.53 15.99 -16.27
CA TYR A 134 31.92 15.57 -16.49
C TYR A 134 32.64 16.47 -17.47
N PHE A 135 32.05 16.74 -18.62
CA PHE A 135 32.69 17.63 -19.59
C PHE A 135 32.81 19.08 -19.08
N GLU A 136 31.87 19.56 -18.28
CA GLU A 136 31.93 20.90 -17.66
C GLU A 136 33.03 21.03 -16.61
N GLN A 137 33.36 19.95 -15.89
CA GLN A 137 34.20 19.98 -14.68
C GLN A 137 35.45 19.10 -14.79
N SER A 138 35.68 18.44 -15.94
CA SER A 138 36.83 17.55 -16.18
C SER A 138 38.18 18.26 -15.98
N ASP A 139 38.24 19.55 -16.28
CA ASP A 139 39.40 20.40 -16.03
C ASP A 139 39.80 20.49 -14.55
N GLU A 140 38.85 20.42 -13.63
CA GLU A 140 39.15 20.44 -12.19
C GLU A 140 39.61 19.06 -11.69
N LEU A 141 39.15 17.99 -12.35
CA LEU A 141 39.49 16.60 -12.03
C LEU A 141 40.87 16.21 -12.58
N ILE A 142 41.21 16.71 -13.77
CA ILE A 142 42.44 16.41 -14.51
C ILE A 142 43.51 17.49 -14.33
N GLY A 143 43.08 18.74 -14.16
CA GLY A 143 43.92 19.93 -14.25
C GLY A 143 44.83 20.21 -13.06
N SER A 144 45.24 19.19 -12.29
CA SER A 144 46.49 19.35 -11.57
C SER A 144 47.63 19.42 -12.59
N GLU A 145 48.46 20.47 -12.52
CA GLU A 145 49.65 20.60 -13.37
C GLU A 145 50.52 19.31 -13.33
N GLU A 146 50.47 18.57 -12.22
CA GLU A 146 51.18 17.32 -12.03
C GLU A 146 50.68 16.18 -12.94
N ILE A 147 49.38 15.91 -12.99
CA ILE A 147 48.82 14.81 -13.81
C ILE A 147 49.06 15.11 -15.29
N LEU A 148 48.74 16.34 -15.73
CA LEU A 148 48.94 16.75 -17.12
C LEU A 148 50.42 16.73 -17.52
N SER A 149 51.34 17.08 -16.61
CA SER A 149 52.79 17.00 -16.86
C SER A 149 53.26 15.56 -17.06
N LYS A 150 52.77 14.61 -16.24
CA LYS A 150 53.08 13.17 -16.39
C LYS A 150 52.55 12.60 -17.70
N ALA A 151 51.30 12.92 -18.06
CA ALA A 151 50.71 12.51 -19.33
C ALA A 151 51.54 13.05 -20.51
N ASN A 152 51.89 14.34 -20.51
CA ASN A 152 52.76 14.92 -21.53
C ASN A 152 54.12 14.23 -21.63
N ALA A 153 54.75 13.90 -20.51
CA ALA A 153 56.02 13.17 -20.52
C ALA A 153 55.90 11.78 -21.17
N ILE A 154 54.80 11.06 -20.91
CA ILE A 154 54.51 9.76 -21.53
C ILE A 154 54.38 9.91 -23.06
N PHE A 155 53.55 10.86 -23.54
CA PHE A 155 53.32 11.06 -24.97
C PHE A 155 54.52 11.69 -25.72
N THR A 156 55.33 12.52 -25.06
CA THR A 156 56.59 13.00 -25.66
C THR A 156 57.61 11.87 -25.82
N SER A 157 57.61 10.89 -24.92
CA SER A 157 58.50 9.72 -25.02
C SER A 157 58.05 8.72 -26.11
N ASN A 158 56.75 8.61 -26.33
CA ASN A 158 56.14 7.74 -27.34
C ASN A 158 54.77 8.30 -27.75
N ILE A 159 54.65 8.83 -28.97
CA ILE A 159 53.37 9.38 -29.48
C ILE A 159 52.27 8.30 -29.63
N SER A 160 52.65 7.02 -29.72
CA SER A 160 51.71 5.90 -29.72
C SER A 160 51.43 5.37 -28.31
N ALA A 161 51.70 6.16 -27.26
CA ALA A 161 51.55 5.71 -25.88
C ALA A 161 50.10 5.37 -25.50
N LEU A 162 49.10 5.89 -26.22
CA LEU A 162 47.67 5.70 -25.95
C LEU A 162 47.29 4.22 -25.77
N THR A 163 47.88 3.32 -26.56
CA THR A 163 47.62 1.87 -26.53
C THR A 163 48.68 1.07 -25.76
N THR A 164 49.59 1.74 -25.04
CA THR A 164 50.69 1.08 -24.32
C THR A 164 50.40 0.89 -22.84
N ASN A 165 50.86 -0.23 -22.27
CA ASN A 165 50.73 -0.50 -20.82
C ASN A 165 51.23 0.65 -19.93
N THR A 166 52.21 1.44 -20.38
CA THR A 166 52.73 2.58 -19.61
C THR A 166 51.65 3.64 -19.36
N PHE A 167 50.89 4.03 -20.39
CA PHE A 167 49.80 5.00 -20.23
C PHE A 167 48.62 4.39 -19.48
N VAL A 168 48.32 3.11 -19.71
CA VAL A 168 47.25 2.37 -19.02
C VAL A 168 47.49 2.30 -17.51
N SER A 169 48.69 1.89 -17.09
CA SER A 169 49.04 1.81 -15.67
C SER A 169 49.05 3.19 -15.01
N PHE A 170 49.50 4.22 -15.74
CA PHE A 170 49.40 5.61 -15.28
C PHE A 170 47.94 6.01 -15.05
N LEU A 171 47.07 5.78 -16.03
CA LEU A 171 45.65 6.12 -15.93
C LEU A 171 44.97 5.37 -14.78
N GLN A 172 45.25 4.08 -14.64
CA GLN A 172 44.70 3.26 -13.56
C GLN A 172 45.13 3.77 -12.18
N GLU A 173 46.39 4.17 -12.01
CA GLU A 173 46.87 4.76 -10.76
C GLU A 173 46.13 6.06 -10.41
N GLU A 174 45.87 6.92 -11.40
CA GLU A 174 45.13 8.18 -11.20
C GLU A 174 43.64 7.93 -10.91
N ILE A 175 43.02 6.97 -11.61
CA ILE A 175 41.65 6.51 -11.31
C ILE A 175 41.57 5.98 -9.88
N ASP A 176 42.52 5.15 -9.46
CA ASP A 176 42.56 4.59 -8.11
C ASP A 176 42.77 5.67 -7.03
N LYS A 177 43.51 6.74 -7.31
CA LYS A 177 43.63 7.89 -6.39
C LYS A 177 42.30 8.61 -6.22
N ILE A 178 41.54 8.78 -7.30
CA ILE A 178 40.20 9.40 -7.25
C ILE A 178 39.23 8.50 -6.48
N ARG A 179 39.34 7.17 -6.63
CA ARG A 179 38.57 6.17 -5.88
C ARG A 179 38.86 6.18 -4.39
N ASN A 180 40.14 6.24 -4.02
CA ASN A 180 40.61 6.06 -2.64
C ASN A 180 40.68 7.37 -1.83
N ASN A 181 40.49 8.54 -2.46
CA ASN A 181 40.40 9.83 -1.77
C ASN A 181 39.00 10.17 -1.24
N GLY A 182 38.01 9.27 -1.42
CA GLY A 182 36.74 9.38 -0.71
C GLY A 182 37.01 9.38 0.79
N THR A 183 36.73 10.48 1.47
CA THR A 183 36.63 10.47 2.93
C THR A 183 35.70 9.34 3.33
N ASP A 184 36.14 8.44 4.22
CA ASP A 184 35.30 7.49 4.94
C ASP A 184 34.12 8.25 5.57
N VAL A 185 33.06 8.50 4.81
CA VAL A 185 31.76 8.81 5.36
C VAL A 185 31.27 7.46 5.79
N ALA A 186 31.58 7.11 7.03
CA ALA A 186 30.96 5.99 7.71
C ALA A 186 29.46 6.06 7.43
N ILE A 187 28.99 5.19 6.54
CA ILE A 187 27.58 5.01 6.27
C ILE A 187 27.01 4.55 7.61
N ASN A 188 26.47 5.51 8.35
CA ASN A 188 25.59 5.21 9.46
C ASN A 188 24.52 4.28 8.87
N LYS A 189 24.61 3.00 9.21
CA LYS A 189 23.50 2.06 9.12
C LYS A 189 22.35 2.68 9.89
N ARG A 190 21.53 3.46 9.20
CA ARG A 190 20.17 3.72 9.62
C ARG A 190 19.40 2.45 9.28
N THR A 191 19.35 1.57 10.28
CA THR A 191 18.27 0.59 10.39
C THR A 191 16.98 1.39 10.40
N ILE A 192 16.24 1.33 9.30
CA ILE A 192 14.81 1.59 9.33
C ILE A 192 14.18 0.21 9.15
N GLU A 193 13.71 -0.37 10.26
CA GLU A 193 12.67 -1.40 10.19
C GLU A 193 11.42 -0.74 9.62
N ILE A 194 10.98 -1.19 8.45
CA ILE A 194 9.62 -0.99 7.98
C ILE A 194 9.00 -2.38 7.93
N PHE A 195 8.11 -2.66 8.88
CA PHE A 195 7.37 -3.91 8.95
C PHE A 195 6.29 -3.93 7.84
N GLN A 196 6.45 -4.86 6.90
CA GLN A 196 5.49 -5.26 5.85
C GLN A 196 5.18 -4.25 4.73
N ASN A 197 6.21 -3.54 4.27
CA ASN A 197 6.26 -2.87 2.97
C ASN A 197 7.73 -2.94 2.47
N ASN A 198 8.21 -4.17 2.29
CA ASN A 198 9.63 -4.46 2.27
C ASN A 198 10.20 -4.23 0.86
N VAL A 199 11.24 -3.39 0.77
CA VAL A 199 12.08 -3.29 -0.43
C VAL A 199 12.98 -4.52 -0.51
N LYS A 200 12.95 -5.26 -1.63
CA LYS A 200 13.86 -6.38 -1.91
C LYS A 200 14.53 -6.14 -3.25
N SER A 201 15.84 -6.28 -3.34
CA SER A 201 16.58 -6.06 -4.61
C SER A 201 16.32 -4.69 -5.25
N GLY A 202 16.09 -3.65 -4.43
CA GLY A 202 15.70 -2.31 -4.91
C GLY A 202 14.25 -2.21 -5.41
N LEU A 203 13.48 -3.30 -5.39
CA LEU A 203 12.10 -3.40 -5.85
C LEU A 203 11.12 -3.36 -4.68
N GLN A 204 9.95 -2.79 -4.91
CA GLN A 204 8.86 -2.76 -3.94
C GLN A 204 7.52 -2.81 -4.65
N VAL A 205 6.58 -3.61 -4.12
CA VAL A 205 5.18 -3.58 -4.54
C VAL A 205 4.45 -2.58 -3.66
N GLU A 206 3.77 -1.63 -4.27
CA GLU A 206 3.05 -0.56 -3.60
C GLU A 206 1.57 -0.63 -3.94
N GLU A 207 0.74 -0.37 -2.92
CA GLU A 207 -0.67 -0.16 -3.08
C GLU A 207 -0.92 1.24 -3.65
N VAL A 208 -1.72 1.32 -4.73
CA VAL A 208 -2.24 2.57 -5.28
C VAL A 208 -3.65 2.79 -4.76
N ASP A 209 -4.47 1.74 -4.81
CA ASP A 209 -5.80 1.63 -4.20
C ASP A 209 -6.11 0.15 -3.89
N PHE A 210 -7.32 -0.14 -3.41
CA PHE A 210 -7.73 -1.46 -2.91
C PHE A 210 -7.73 -2.59 -3.95
N GLU A 211 -7.70 -2.28 -5.25
CA GLU A 211 -7.55 -3.25 -6.34
C GLU A 211 -6.27 -3.01 -7.14
N THR A 212 -5.56 -1.91 -6.95
CA THR A 212 -4.48 -1.51 -7.85
C THR A 212 -3.15 -1.49 -7.15
N ILE A 213 -2.18 -2.22 -7.72
CA ILE A 213 -0.79 -2.16 -7.29
C ILE A 213 0.08 -1.49 -8.35
N ARG A 214 1.23 -0.97 -7.92
CA ARG A 214 2.33 -0.59 -8.80
C ARG A 214 3.64 -1.13 -8.25
N ILE A 215 4.66 -1.18 -9.08
CA ILE A 215 6.00 -1.62 -8.66
C ILE A 215 6.95 -0.47 -8.78
N SER A 216 7.71 -0.23 -7.72
CA SER A 216 8.80 0.72 -7.76
C SER A 216 10.15 0.03 -7.84
N ASN A 217 11.08 0.67 -8.55
CA ASN A 217 12.45 0.22 -8.72
C ASN A 217 13.40 1.36 -8.39
N ASN A 218 14.32 1.08 -7.48
CA ASN A 218 15.38 1.99 -7.04
C ASN A 218 16.76 1.57 -7.57
N TYR A 219 16.82 0.49 -8.35
CA TYR A 219 18.04 0.02 -9.00
C TYR A 219 18.00 0.32 -10.50
N ARG A 220 19.18 0.44 -11.09
CA ARG A 220 19.35 0.59 -12.54
C ARG A 220 19.19 -0.72 -13.32
N ARG A 221 19.00 -1.83 -12.60
CA ARG A 221 18.74 -3.14 -13.19
C ARG A 221 17.37 -3.17 -13.85
N ARG A 222 17.31 -3.71 -15.07
CA ARG A 222 16.06 -4.00 -15.79
C ARG A 222 15.30 -5.14 -15.11
N ALA A 223 14.00 -4.97 -14.96
CA ALA A 223 13.13 -5.93 -14.30
C ALA A 223 11.77 -6.03 -14.99
N HIS A 224 11.09 -7.15 -14.79
CA HIS A 224 9.75 -7.41 -15.32
C HIS A 224 8.92 -8.12 -14.27
N ALA A 225 7.67 -7.73 -14.13
CA ALA A 225 6.77 -8.26 -13.13
C ALA A 225 5.77 -9.24 -13.74
N PHE A 226 5.56 -10.37 -13.07
CA PHE A 226 4.52 -11.34 -13.37
C PHE A 226 3.58 -11.48 -12.17
N VAL A 227 2.30 -11.28 -12.39
CA VAL A 227 1.25 -11.42 -11.37
C VAL A 227 0.49 -12.72 -11.64
N TYR A 228 0.45 -13.61 -10.64
CA TYR A 228 -0.26 -14.89 -10.71
C TYR A 228 -1.41 -14.91 -9.71
N LYS A 229 -2.62 -15.29 -10.14
CA LYS A 229 -3.72 -15.55 -9.21
C LYS A 229 -3.53 -16.93 -8.57
N THR A 230 -3.11 -16.95 -7.31
CA THR A 230 -2.71 -18.19 -6.60
C THR A 230 -3.82 -18.80 -5.76
N GLY A 231 -4.86 -18.05 -5.44
CA GLY A 231 -6.00 -18.54 -4.68
C GLY A 231 -7.10 -17.50 -4.52
N TYR A 232 -8.16 -17.88 -3.80
CA TYR A 232 -9.23 -16.98 -3.40
C TYR A 232 -9.91 -17.49 -2.13
N LYS A 233 -10.66 -16.61 -1.45
CA LYS A 233 -11.62 -16.99 -0.41
C LYS A 233 -13.04 -16.76 -0.92
N ASP A 234 -13.89 -17.76 -0.77
CA ASP A 234 -15.30 -17.66 -1.13
C ASP A 234 -16.11 -16.82 -0.12
N GLU A 235 -17.40 -16.60 -0.38
CA GLU A 235 -18.32 -15.87 0.51
C GLU A 235 -18.46 -16.48 1.91
N THR A 236 -18.10 -17.76 2.08
CA THR A 236 -18.11 -18.43 3.40
C THR A 236 -16.80 -18.24 4.17
N GLY A 237 -15.82 -17.54 3.58
CA GLY A 237 -14.49 -17.36 4.12
C GLY A 237 -13.56 -18.56 3.91
N LYS A 238 -13.98 -19.56 3.13
CA LYS A 238 -13.18 -20.76 2.87
C LYS A 238 -12.14 -20.46 1.79
N GLU A 239 -10.87 -20.75 2.09
CA GLU A 239 -9.74 -20.53 1.18
C GLU A 239 -9.56 -21.69 0.20
N PHE A 240 -9.35 -21.35 -1.07
CA PHE A 240 -9.04 -22.26 -2.16
C PHE A 240 -7.71 -21.87 -2.80
N SER A 241 -6.77 -22.81 -2.85
CA SER A 241 -5.50 -22.63 -3.57
C SER A 241 -5.64 -23.11 -5.01
N LEU A 242 -5.34 -22.23 -5.96
CA LEU A 242 -5.28 -22.52 -7.39
C LEU A 242 -3.88 -22.94 -7.83
N ILE A 243 -2.85 -22.26 -7.30
CA ILE A 243 -1.44 -22.47 -7.62
C ILE A 243 -0.68 -22.53 -6.30
N SER A 244 -0.02 -23.65 -6.04
CA SER A 244 0.74 -23.87 -4.81
C SER A 244 2.25 -23.72 -5.00
N ASN A 245 2.73 -23.86 -6.25
CA ASN A 245 4.13 -23.68 -6.61
C ASN A 245 4.24 -23.21 -8.07
N ILE A 246 4.48 -21.92 -8.26
CA ILE A 246 4.50 -21.29 -9.59
C ILE A 246 5.58 -21.89 -10.49
N PRO A 247 6.87 -22.00 -10.10
CA PRO A 247 7.88 -22.59 -10.97
C PRO A 247 7.63 -24.05 -11.37
N GLU A 248 7.08 -24.88 -10.46
CA GLU A 248 6.85 -26.31 -10.74
C GLU A 248 5.60 -26.55 -11.59
N GLN A 249 4.56 -25.72 -11.41
CA GLN A 249 3.30 -25.85 -12.14
C GLN A 249 3.29 -25.09 -13.47
N ASN A 250 4.23 -24.15 -13.66
CA ASN A 250 4.40 -23.36 -14.88
C ASN A 250 3.10 -22.72 -15.42
N PRO A 251 2.33 -22.00 -14.58
CA PRO A 251 1.08 -21.38 -14.99
C PRO A 251 1.32 -20.16 -15.91
N SER A 252 0.31 -19.81 -16.72
CA SER A 252 0.28 -18.50 -17.37
C SER A 252 0.09 -17.39 -16.33
N PRO A 253 0.79 -16.24 -16.45
CA PRO A 253 0.53 -15.10 -15.60
C PRO A 253 -0.88 -14.55 -15.85
N TYR A 254 -1.48 -14.02 -14.79
CA TYR A 254 -2.74 -13.26 -14.89
C TYR A 254 -2.50 -11.91 -15.57
N LYS A 255 -1.42 -11.22 -15.19
CA LYS A 255 -0.91 -9.98 -15.83
C LYS A 255 0.61 -9.95 -15.73
N ASP A 256 1.25 -9.21 -16.63
CA ASP A 256 2.67 -8.89 -16.55
C ASP A 256 2.91 -7.45 -16.99
N GLU A 257 3.97 -6.82 -16.45
CA GLU A 257 4.24 -5.40 -16.66
C GLU A 257 5.75 -5.12 -16.61
N LYS A 258 6.21 -4.23 -17.49
CA LYS A 258 7.59 -3.75 -17.49
C LYS A 258 7.86 -2.92 -16.23
N VAL A 259 9.00 -3.17 -15.57
CA VAL A 259 9.47 -2.36 -14.44
C VAL A 259 10.66 -1.52 -14.90
N PRO A 260 10.53 -0.19 -15.06
CA PRO A 260 11.59 0.64 -15.59
C PRO A 260 12.81 0.68 -14.64
N PRO A 261 14.05 0.85 -15.16
CA PRO A 261 15.23 1.14 -14.35
C PRO A 261 15.32 2.64 -14.01
N THR A 262 16.04 2.98 -12.94
CA THR A 262 16.21 4.37 -12.48
C THR A 262 17.04 5.26 -13.43
N GLY A 263 16.70 6.55 -13.55
CA GLY A 263 17.47 7.59 -14.28
C GLY A 263 17.83 8.83 -13.44
N SER A 264 19.12 9.21 -13.49
CA SER A 264 19.90 10.41 -13.04
C SER A 264 19.61 11.20 -11.73
N VAL A 265 20.70 11.66 -11.09
CA VAL A 265 20.79 12.39 -9.80
C VAL A 265 21.66 13.66 -9.97
N ARG A 266 21.55 14.63 -9.04
CA ARG A 266 21.85 16.07 -9.23
C ARG A 266 23.23 16.63 -8.83
N GLU A 267 24.17 15.89 -8.23
CA GLU A 267 25.42 16.48 -7.70
C GLU A 267 26.70 15.76 -8.18
N PHE A 268 27.63 16.49 -8.82
CA PHE A 268 28.72 15.92 -9.64
C PHE A 268 29.89 15.28 -8.86
N PHE A 269 30.63 16.04 -8.04
CA PHE A 269 31.90 15.57 -7.46
C PHE A 269 31.72 14.52 -6.36
N GLY A 270 30.71 14.68 -5.50
CA GLY A 270 30.34 13.64 -4.54
C GLY A 270 29.91 12.36 -5.25
N LEU A 271 29.21 12.47 -6.38
CA LEU A 271 28.72 11.32 -7.14
C LEU A 271 29.82 10.60 -7.91
N ILE A 272 30.78 11.30 -8.54
CA ILE A 272 31.93 10.63 -9.19
C ILE A 272 32.82 9.94 -8.15
N GLN A 273 33.02 10.54 -6.97
CA GLN A 273 33.81 9.94 -5.90
C GLN A 273 33.08 8.75 -5.26
N ASP A 274 31.82 8.90 -4.87
CA ASP A 274 30.98 7.80 -4.38
C ASP A 274 30.86 6.69 -5.45
N TRP A 275 30.81 7.07 -6.74
CA TRP A 275 30.75 6.17 -7.89
C TRP A 275 32.00 5.36 -8.07
N ALA A 276 33.14 6.04 -8.06
CA ALA A 276 34.43 5.41 -8.17
C ALA A 276 34.72 4.52 -6.93
N ALA A 277 34.28 4.93 -5.73
CA ALA A 277 34.46 4.21 -4.47
C ALA A 277 33.44 3.07 -4.20
N GLY A 278 32.41 2.91 -5.05
CA GLY A 278 31.41 1.85 -4.91
C GLY A 278 30.31 2.09 -3.86
N GLU A 279 30.23 3.27 -3.24
CA GLU A 279 29.21 3.60 -2.22
C GLU A 279 27.91 4.10 -2.87
N GLY A 280 26.87 3.26 -2.98
CA GLY A 280 25.71 3.48 -3.85
C GLY A 280 24.94 4.83 -3.73
N THR A 281 24.68 5.47 -4.87
CA THR A 281 23.74 6.60 -5.01
C THR A 281 22.31 6.12 -4.91
N SER A 282 21.81 5.96 -3.68
CA SER A 282 20.38 5.77 -3.43
C SER A 282 19.67 7.13 -3.47
N LYS A 283 18.57 7.25 -4.24
CA LYS A 283 17.40 8.15 -4.01
C LYS A 283 16.57 8.54 -5.25
N VAL A 284 16.62 7.80 -6.36
CA VAL A 284 15.61 8.00 -7.44
C VAL A 284 14.82 6.74 -7.61
N LYS A 285 13.50 6.87 -7.43
CA LYS A 285 12.50 5.82 -7.53
C LYS A 285 11.78 6.00 -8.85
N VAL A 286 11.70 4.95 -9.66
CA VAL A 286 10.84 4.91 -10.84
C VAL A 286 9.74 3.88 -10.62
N GLU A 287 8.57 4.08 -11.25
CA GLU A 287 7.37 3.29 -11.01
C GLU A 287 6.87 2.65 -12.32
N SER A 288 6.36 1.43 -12.24
CA SER A 288 5.64 0.77 -13.33
C SER A 288 4.28 1.43 -13.58
N SER A 289 3.62 1.05 -14.69
CA SER A 289 2.20 1.34 -14.86
C SER A 289 1.38 0.68 -13.72
N PRO A 290 0.25 1.27 -13.31
CA PRO A 290 -0.65 0.65 -12.34
C PRO A 290 -1.28 -0.63 -12.90
N MET A 291 -1.31 -1.69 -12.08
CA MET A 291 -1.91 -2.99 -12.40
C MET A 291 -3.13 -3.22 -11.50
N LYS A 292 -4.32 -3.17 -12.10
CA LYS A 292 -5.57 -3.55 -11.42
C LYS A 292 -5.62 -5.06 -11.19
N LEU A 293 -6.06 -5.50 -10.01
CA LEU A 293 -6.25 -6.87 -9.57
C LEU A 293 -7.75 -7.08 -9.38
N ASP A 294 -8.34 -7.93 -10.20
CA ASP A 294 -9.79 -8.11 -10.16
C ASP A 294 -10.25 -8.79 -8.85
N LEU A 295 -11.47 -8.51 -8.43
CA LEU A 295 -12.18 -9.24 -7.38
C LEU A 295 -13.53 -9.72 -7.94
N GLU A 296 -13.73 -11.02 -8.10
CA GLU A 296 -15.03 -11.54 -8.58
C GLU A 296 -16.13 -11.35 -7.52
N GLU A 297 -17.38 -11.13 -7.96
CA GLU A 297 -18.51 -10.79 -7.08
C GLU A 297 -18.75 -11.77 -5.93
N ASN A 298 -18.44 -13.05 -6.16
CA ASN A 298 -18.63 -14.18 -5.26
C ASN A 298 -17.37 -14.53 -4.44
N HIS A 299 -16.32 -13.70 -4.47
CA HIS A 299 -15.10 -13.87 -3.68
C HIS A 299 -14.98 -12.75 -2.65
N LEU A 300 -14.58 -13.11 -1.42
CA LEU A 300 -14.25 -12.13 -0.36
C LEU A 300 -12.82 -11.60 -0.52
N GLU A 301 -11.93 -12.43 -1.06
CA GLU A 301 -10.53 -12.10 -1.23
C GLU A 301 -9.98 -12.88 -2.43
N ASN A 302 -9.31 -12.20 -3.35
CA ASN A 302 -8.46 -12.85 -4.35
C ASN A 302 -7.00 -12.73 -3.92
N ILE A 303 -6.28 -13.84 -4.00
CA ILE A 303 -4.89 -13.95 -3.55
C ILE A 303 -3.98 -14.03 -4.77
N TYR A 304 -3.07 -13.08 -4.89
CA TYR A 304 -2.11 -12.96 -5.95
C TYR A 304 -0.67 -13.16 -5.43
N SER A 305 0.20 -13.68 -6.28
CA SER A 305 1.64 -13.64 -6.09
C SER A 305 2.25 -12.80 -7.21
N THR A 306 2.91 -11.71 -6.84
CA THR A 306 3.66 -10.85 -7.73
C THR A 306 5.12 -11.27 -7.67
N ARG A 307 5.59 -11.91 -8.75
CA ARG A 307 6.98 -12.35 -8.93
C ARG A 307 7.66 -11.39 -9.90
N ILE A 308 8.66 -10.68 -9.41
CA ILE A 308 9.43 -9.74 -10.22
C ILE A 308 10.75 -10.40 -10.57
N ILE A 309 10.99 -10.59 -11.86
CA ILE A 309 12.25 -11.11 -12.37
C ILE A 309 13.18 -9.97 -12.75
N GLY A 310 14.48 -10.24 -12.72
CA GLY A 310 15.44 -9.43 -13.46
C GLY A 310 16.84 -10.01 -13.40
N VAL A 311 17.76 -9.25 -13.98
CA VAL A 311 19.16 -9.66 -14.15
C VAL A 311 19.92 -9.83 -12.83
N SER A 312 20.35 -11.05 -12.50
CA SER A 312 21.15 -11.38 -11.31
C SER A 312 22.12 -12.51 -11.59
N ALA A 313 23.22 -12.56 -10.83
CA ALA A 313 24.13 -13.71 -10.78
C ALA A 313 23.63 -14.86 -9.86
N THR A 314 22.54 -14.67 -9.11
CA THR A 314 22.01 -15.70 -8.20
C THR A 314 20.93 -16.55 -8.88
N PRO A 315 21.17 -17.85 -9.14
CA PRO A 315 20.21 -18.69 -9.84
C PRO A 315 18.95 -18.90 -9.00
N ASN A 316 17.79 -18.92 -9.66
CA ASN A 316 16.50 -19.20 -9.03
C ASN A 316 15.61 -20.08 -9.93
N LYS A 317 14.57 -20.68 -9.36
CA LYS A 317 13.56 -21.44 -10.12
C LYS A 317 12.59 -20.46 -10.79
N LEU A 318 12.40 -20.63 -12.09
CA LEU A 318 11.59 -19.79 -12.97
C LEU A 318 10.58 -20.64 -13.75
N THR A 319 9.44 -20.06 -14.10
CA THR A 319 8.56 -20.56 -15.16
C THR A 319 9.21 -20.42 -16.54
N GLU A 320 8.70 -21.08 -17.57
CA GLU A 320 9.25 -20.96 -18.93
C GLU A 320 9.13 -19.52 -19.48
N LEU A 321 8.01 -18.84 -19.20
CA LEU A 321 7.82 -17.43 -19.55
C LEU A 321 8.76 -16.50 -18.77
N GLU A 322 8.97 -16.78 -17.48
CA GLU A 322 9.94 -16.03 -16.66
C GLU A 322 11.38 -16.23 -17.17
N LYS A 323 11.75 -17.44 -17.65
CA LYS A 323 13.08 -17.72 -18.23
C LYS A 323 13.29 -16.97 -19.54
N GLU A 324 12.30 -17.04 -20.44
CA GLU A 324 12.36 -16.34 -21.73
C GLU A 324 12.49 -14.84 -21.52
N LYS A 325 11.68 -14.27 -20.62
CA LYS A 325 11.74 -12.85 -20.30
C LYS A 325 13.03 -12.46 -19.58
N LEU A 326 13.57 -13.32 -18.71
CA LEU A 326 14.88 -13.07 -18.10
C LEU A 326 15.97 -13.01 -19.17
N HIS A 327 15.97 -13.94 -20.13
CA HIS A 327 16.94 -13.93 -21.22
C HIS A 327 16.86 -12.64 -22.06
N GLU A 328 15.64 -12.17 -22.35
CA GLU A 328 15.41 -10.88 -23.00
C GLU A 328 15.98 -9.72 -22.17
N LEU A 329 15.69 -9.66 -20.86
CA LEU A 329 16.19 -8.62 -19.95
C LEU A 329 17.73 -8.63 -19.85
N GLU A 330 18.34 -9.80 -19.85
CA GLU A 330 19.80 -9.98 -19.83
C GLU A 330 20.43 -9.34 -21.08
N TRP A 331 19.90 -9.63 -22.26
CA TRP A 331 20.40 -9.06 -23.51
C TRP A 331 20.02 -7.59 -23.70
N GLN A 332 18.86 -7.15 -23.21
CA GLN A 332 18.53 -5.72 -23.15
C GLN A 332 19.50 -4.98 -22.24
N THR A 333 19.87 -5.56 -21.09
CA THR A 333 20.86 -4.95 -20.20
C THR A 333 22.21 -4.83 -20.90
N LEU A 334 22.69 -5.91 -21.53
CA LEU A 334 23.94 -5.87 -22.29
C LEU A 334 23.87 -4.88 -23.46
N GLY A 335 22.84 -4.96 -24.29
CA GLY A 335 22.68 -4.19 -25.52
C GLY A 335 22.42 -2.71 -25.26
N LEU A 336 21.48 -2.36 -24.39
CA LEU A 336 21.05 -0.98 -24.16
C LEU A 336 21.88 -0.25 -23.11
N ASP A 337 22.36 -0.95 -22.08
CA ASP A 337 23.05 -0.29 -20.95
C ASP A 337 24.58 -0.34 -21.06
N PHE A 338 25.14 -1.29 -21.85
CA PHE A 338 26.59 -1.42 -22.04
C PHE A 338 27.06 -1.23 -23.49
N VAL A 339 26.37 -1.76 -24.50
CA VAL A 339 26.83 -1.66 -25.90
C VAL A 339 26.38 -0.35 -26.54
N LEU A 340 25.09 -0.02 -26.41
CA LEU A 340 24.48 1.14 -27.05
C LEU A 340 25.16 2.48 -26.67
N PRO A 341 25.52 2.77 -25.41
CA PRO A 341 26.20 4.02 -25.06
C PRO A 341 27.53 4.19 -25.81
N LEU A 342 28.29 3.10 -25.98
CA LEU A 342 29.56 3.11 -26.72
C LEU A 342 29.35 3.36 -28.22
N MET A 343 28.33 2.71 -28.79
CA MET A 343 27.96 2.88 -30.19
C MET A 343 27.45 4.29 -30.48
N LEU A 344 26.69 4.89 -29.56
CA LEU A 344 26.18 6.26 -29.69
C LEU A 344 27.27 7.33 -29.56
N ASP A 345 28.25 7.14 -28.67
CA ASP A 345 29.44 8.00 -28.61
C ASP A 345 30.19 8.01 -29.95
N LEU A 346 30.33 6.84 -30.58
CA LEU A 346 31.02 6.67 -31.85
C LEU A 346 30.35 7.44 -32.98
N VAL A 347 29.01 7.38 -33.06
CA VAL A 347 28.25 8.07 -34.10
C VAL A 347 27.85 9.50 -33.72
N GLY A 348 28.36 10.01 -32.59
CA GLY A 348 28.13 11.38 -32.14
C GLY A 348 26.68 11.68 -31.80
N HIS A 349 25.99 10.71 -31.17
CA HIS A 349 24.58 10.76 -30.78
C HIS A 349 24.31 10.28 -29.34
N ALA A 350 25.30 10.44 -28.46
CA ALA A 350 25.20 9.99 -27.07
C ALA A 350 24.08 10.68 -26.27
N GLU A 351 23.67 11.87 -26.69
CA GLU A 351 22.51 12.61 -26.18
C GLU A 351 21.15 11.90 -26.39
N LEU A 352 21.10 10.83 -27.21
CA LEU A 352 19.89 10.03 -27.37
C LEU A 352 19.66 9.07 -26.20
N LEU A 353 20.64 8.90 -25.31
CA LEU A 353 20.49 8.12 -24.07
C LEU A 353 19.51 8.78 -23.09
N LYS A 354 19.34 10.11 -23.18
CA LYS A 354 18.32 10.81 -22.41
C LYS A 354 16.94 10.59 -23.00
N GLY A 355 16.07 10.00 -22.18
CA GLY A 355 14.77 9.54 -22.64
C GLY A 355 14.89 8.44 -23.70
N LEU A 356 15.87 7.55 -23.52
CA LEU A 356 16.14 6.41 -24.41
C LEU A 356 14.86 5.75 -24.92
N ASP A 357 14.69 5.73 -26.24
CA ASP A 357 13.60 5.04 -26.91
C ASP A 357 13.97 3.56 -27.09
N GLU A 358 13.70 2.75 -26.07
CA GLU A 358 14.02 1.32 -26.12
C GLU A 358 13.32 0.59 -27.28
N THR A 359 12.16 1.05 -27.71
CA THR A 359 11.42 0.45 -28.83
C THR A 359 12.15 0.69 -30.15
N ALA A 360 12.77 1.86 -30.34
CA ALA A 360 13.61 2.14 -31.50
C ALA A 360 14.83 1.20 -31.58
N TYR A 361 15.39 0.81 -30.43
CA TYR A 361 16.58 -0.05 -30.35
C TYR A 361 16.28 -1.54 -30.10
N GLU A 362 15.02 -1.94 -29.98
CA GLU A 362 14.63 -3.35 -29.84
C GLU A 362 15.14 -4.22 -31.01
N PRO A 363 15.05 -3.80 -32.30
CA PRO A 363 15.61 -4.55 -33.40
C PRO A 363 17.14 -4.71 -33.28
N PHE A 364 17.84 -3.68 -32.81
CA PHE A 364 19.28 -3.73 -32.56
C PHE A 364 19.65 -4.77 -31.49
N VAL A 365 18.93 -4.79 -30.36
CA VAL A 365 19.13 -5.80 -29.31
C VAL A 365 18.88 -7.21 -29.85
N ASN A 366 17.82 -7.40 -30.63
CA ASN A 366 17.53 -8.69 -31.27
C ASN A 366 18.64 -9.11 -32.26
N GLY A 367 19.20 -8.16 -32.99
CA GLY A 367 20.39 -8.38 -33.83
C GLY A 367 21.58 -8.85 -33.00
N LEU A 368 21.87 -8.21 -31.86
CA LEU A 368 22.94 -8.64 -30.95
C LEU A 368 22.70 -10.04 -30.38
N ILE A 369 21.47 -10.40 -30.05
CA ILE A 369 21.10 -11.75 -29.59
C ILE A 369 21.44 -12.78 -30.67
N LEU A 370 20.99 -12.56 -31.91
CA LEU A 370 21.22 -13.48 -33.03
C LEU A 370 22.72 -13.59 -33.36
N PHE A 371 23.42 -12.47 -33.43
CA PHE A 371 24.85 -12.44 -33.70
C PHE A 371 25.63 -13.12 -32.57
N GLY A 372 25.38 -12.71 -31.33
CA GLY A 372 25.99 -13.27 -30.13
C GLY A 372 25.74 -14.75 -29.96
N SER A 373 24.58 -15.26 -30.44
CA SER A 373 24.22 -16.69 -30.51
C SER A 373 24.93 -17.47 -31.63
N SER A 374 25.49 -16.78 -32.63
CA SER A 374 26.07 -17.39 -33.83
C SER A 374 27.61 -17.51 -33.81
N ILE A 375 28.28 -16.70 -32.98
CA ILE A 375 29.73 -16.77 -32.78
C ILE A 375 30.07 -17.94 -31.84
N SER A 376 31.16 -18.69 -32.09
CA SER A 376 31.56 -19.84 -31.26
C SER A 376 32.02 -19.46 -29.84
N SER A 377 32.20 -18.17 -29.59
CA SER A 377 32.28 -17.49 -28.28
C SER A 377 30.92 -17.25 -27.61
N THR A 378 29.83 -17.83 -28.11
CA THR A 378 28.52 -17.90 -27.43
C THR A 378 28.65 -18.38 -26.00
N SER A 379 29.49 -19.40 -25.81
CA SER A 379 29.78 -19.92 -24.48
C SER A 379 30.58 -18.94 -23.61
N SER A 380 31.29 -17.94 -24.13
CA SER A 380 31.90 -16.91 -23.29
C SER A 380 30.91 -15.77 -22.99
N VAL A 381 30.25 -15.17 -23.99
CA VAL A 381 29.33 -14.03 -23.76
C VAL A 381 28.15 -14.43 -22.87
N THR A 382 27.44 -15.50 -23.19
CA THR A 382 26.28 -15.94 -22.40
C THR A 382 26.69 -16.41 -21.00
N ASN A 383 27.87 -17.03 -20.85
CA ASN A 383 28.37 -17.38 -19.51
C ASN A 383 28.71 -16.13 -18.70
N LEU A 384 29.38 -15.14 -19.30
CA LEU A 384 29.71 -13.87 -18.64
C LEU A 384 28.45 -13.12 -18.20
N ILE A 385 27.42 -13.07 -19.05
CA ILE A 385 26.09 -12.56 -18.69
C ILE A 385 25.53 -13.30 -17.47
N SER A 386 25.51 -14.64 -17.50
CA SER A 386 24.98 -15.47 -16.41
C SER A 386 25.78 -15.35 -15.10
N GLU A 387 27.07 -15.02 -15.20
CA GLU A 387 27.95 -14.76 -14.05
C GLU A 387 27.83 -13.30 -13.54
N GLY A 388 27.00 -12.46 -14.16
CA GLY A 388 26.86 -11.04 -13.82
C GLY A 388 28.02 -10.15 -14.31
N LYS A 389 28.90 -10.67 -15.17
CA LYS A 389 30.08 -10.00 -15.75
C LYS A 389 29.74 -9.29 -17.05
N TYR A 390 28.83 -8.32 -16.97
CA TYR A 390 28.30 -7.62 -18.14
C TYR A 390 29.34 -6.79 -18.90
N SER A 391 30.33 -6.22 -18.23
CA SER A 391 31.40 -5.47 -18.90
C SER A 391 32.30 -6.37 -19.74
N ASP A 392 32.69 -7.51 -19.17
CA ASP A 392 33.45 -8.53 -19.91
C ASP A 392 32.62 -9.07 -21.07
N ALA A 393 31.30 -9.28 -20.87
CA ALA A 393 30.39 -9.70 -21.93
C ALA A 393 30.27 -8.65 -23.05
N ALA A 394 30.22 -7.36 -22.72
CA ALA A 394 30.16 -6.27 -23.70
C ALA A 394 31.44 -6.18 -24.51
N ILE A 395 32.59 -6.27 -23.84
CA ILE A 395 33.91 -6.31 -24.47
C ILE A 395 34.01 -7.51 -25.43
N GLU A 396 33.67 -8.71 -24.96
CA GLU A 396 33.71 -9.93 -25.76
C GLU A 396 32.76 -9.86 -26.97
N LEU A 397 31.57 -9.30 -26.79
CA LEU A 397 30.60 -9.11 -27.87
C LEU A 397 31.11 -8.12 -28.92
N ILE A 398 31.70 -7.00 -28.48
CA ILE A 398 32.29 -5.99 -29.38
C ILE A 398 33.50 -6.56 -30.13
N TYR A 399 34.39 -7.29 -29.46
CA TYR A 399 35.46 -8.01 -30.16
C TYR A 399 34.92 -9.02 -31.16
N GLY A 400 33.82 -9.70 -30.82
CA GLY A 400 33.07 -10.54 -31.75
C GLY A 400 32.70 -9.77 -33.02
N LEU A 401 32.08 -8.60 -32.88
CA LEU A 401 31.68 -7.74 -34.00
C LEU A 401 32.89 -7.31 -34.85
N VAL A 402 33.98 -6.86 -34.23
CA VAL A 402 35.19 -6.38 -34.94
C VAL A 402 35.92 -7.52 -35.66
N ASN A 403 36.14 -8.65 -34.99
CA ASN A 403 36.86 -9.79 -35.55
C ASN A 403 36.08 -10.53 -36.65
N ASN A 404 34.75 -10.38 -36.67
CA ASN A 404 33.87 -10.92 -37.71
C ASN A 404 33.34 -9.83 -38.65
N SER A 405 34.04 -8.68 -38.73
CA SER A 405 33.66 -7.50 -39.51
C SER A 405 33.36 -7.76 -40.99
N THR A 406 33.82 -8.87 -41.56
CA THR A 406 33.54 -9.27 -42.95
C THR A 406 32.33 -10.20 -43.11
N SER A 407 31.60 -10.50 -42.02
CA SER A 407 30.43 -11.38 -42.04
C SER A 407 29.13 -10.56 -42.19
N GLY A 408 28.17 -11.08 -42.95
CA GLY A 408 26.88 -10.40 -43.15
C GLY A 408 26.09 -10.16 -41.85
N GLY A 409 26.28 -11.01 -40.83
CA GLY A 409 25.63 -10.81 -39.52
C GLY A 409 26.09 -9.58 -38.76
N VAL A 410 27.34 -9.10 -38.97
CA VAL A 410 27.82 -7.84 -38.36
C VAL A 410 27.21 -6.64 -39.08
N GLU A 411 27.11 -6.70 -40.40
CA GLU A 411 26.46 -5.66 -41.21
C GLU A 411 25.00 -5.49 -40.80
N ASP A 412 24.27 -6.59 -40.59
CA ASP A 412 22.87 -6.58 -40.14
C ASP A 412 22.71 -5.90 -38.76
N VAL A 413 23.56 -6.25 -37.78
CA VAL A 413 23.53 -5.62 -36.44
C VAL A 413 23.74 -4.11 -36.53
N LEU A 414 24.67 -3.66 -37.36
CA LEU A 414 24.97 -2.24 -37.49
C LEU A 414 23.90 -1.47 -38.23
N LYS A 415 23.25 -2.07 -39.23
CA LYS A 415 22.06 -1.50 -39.88
C LYS A 415 20.94 -1.29 -38.86
N LEU A 416 20.66 -2.30 -38.03
CA LEU A 416 19.65 -2.21 -36.98
C LEU A 416 19.98 -1.15 -35.93
N PHE A 417 21.27 -0.96 -35.59
CA PHE A 417 21.73 0.13 -34.73
C PHE A 417 21.48 1.51 -35.39
N ILE A 418 21.86 1.68 -36.66
CA ILE A 418 21.69 2.92 -37.40
C ILE A 418 20.21 3.26 -37.51
N ASP A 419 19.37 2.31 -37.90
CA ASP A 419 17.91 2.48 -38.01
C ASP A 419 17.30 2.96 -36.68
N GLY A 420 17.65 2.29 -35.57
CA GLY A 420 17.20 2.70 -34.24
C GLY A 420 17.66 4.11 -33.87
N THR A 421 18.88 4.48 -34.26
CA THR A 421 19.43 5.82 -34.03
C THR A 421 18.69 6.89 -34.83
N LEU A 422 18.36 6.60 -36.10
CA LEU A 422 17.59 7.51 -36.97
C LEU A 422 16.18 7.73 -36.42
N ILE A 423 15.49 6.66 -36.02
CA ILE A 423 14.15 6.72 -35.43
C ILE A 423 14.16 7.54 -34.13
N ALA A 424 15.11 7.25 -33.23
CA ALA A 424 15.23 7.94 -31.95
C ALA A 424 15.55 9.43 -32.15
N ALA A 425 16.45 9.77 -33.09
CA ALA A 425 16.80 11.15 -33.40
C ALA A 425 15.63 11.93 -34.01
N GLU A 426 14.89 11.33 -34.96
CA GLU A 426 13.71 11.95 -35.56
C GLU A 426 12.65 12.29 -34.49
N LYS A 427 12.38 11.34 -33.58
CA LYS A 427 11.43 11.53 -32.47
C LYS A 427 11.85 12.63 -31.50
N GLN A 428 13.16 12.85 -31.33
CA GLN A 428 13.71 13.93 -30.52
C GLN A 428 13.93 15.24 -31.32
N GLY A 429 13.57 15.29 -32.60
CA GLY A 429 13.75 16.46 -33.46
C GLY A 429 15.20 16.81 -33.77
N LYS A 430 16.11 15.82 -33.72
CA LYS A 430 17.54 15.98 -33.95
C LYS A 430 17.90 15.61 -35.39
N THR A 431 18.82 16.35 -36.00
CA THR A 431 19.38 16.04 -37.32
C THR A 431 20.50 15.02 -37.19
N THR A 432 20.53 14.01 -38.06
CA THR A 432 21.56 12.96 -38.07
C THR A 432 22.42 13.04 -39.33
N SER A 433 23.73 12.84 -39.14
CA SER A 433 24.72 12.75 -40.23
C SER A 433 25.17 11.30 -40.45
N ILE A 434 24.40 10.32 -39.96
CA ILE A 434 24.80 8.91 -39.90
C ILE A 434 24.78 8.28 -41.31
N ALA A 435 25.79 7.45 -41.55
CA ALA A 435 26.12 6.76 -42.80
C ALA A 435 24.92 6.19 -43.59
N GLN A 436 24.91 6.47 -44.91
CA GLN A 436 24.15 5.71 -45.92
C GLN A 436 24.73 4.29 -46.08
N ASP A 437 23.97 3.35 -46.65
CA ASP A 437 24.31 1.92 -46.79
C ASP A 437 25.77 1.62 -47.21
N ASP A 438 26.35 2.43 -48.10
CA ASP A 438 27.71 2.24 -48.62
C ASP A 438 28.84 2.54 -47.61
N ARG A 439 28.54 3.22 -46.49
CA ARG A 439 29.53 3.69 -45.49
C ARG A 439 29.54 2.89 -44.19
N ILE A 440 28.63 1.92 -44.05
CA ILE A 440 28.50 1.06 -42.86
C ILE A 440 29.78 0.24 -42.63
N MET A 441 30.42 -0.24 -43.70
CA MET A 441 31.66 -1.02 -43.58
C MET A 441 32.87 -0.18 -43.15
N GLU A 442 32.89 1.11 -43.50
CA GLU A 442 33.93 2.04 -43.06
C GLU A 442 33.73 2.41 -41.58
N LEU A 443 32.47 2.53 -41.15
CA LEU A 443 32.09 2.62 -39.74
C LEU A 443 32.59 1.39 -38.95
N VAL A 444 32.46 0.15 -39.45
CA VAL A 444 32.99 -1.06 -38.79
C VAL A 444 34.51 -0.99 -38.59
N LYS A 445 35.23 -0.57 -39.63
CA LYS A 445 36.70 -0.48 -39.59
C LYS A 445 37.15 0.57 -38.58
N ASN A 446 36.54 1.75 -38.63
CA ASN A 446 36.84 2.85 -37.72
C ASN A 446 36.41 2.53 -36.28
N PHE A 447 35.31 1.80 -36.11
CA PHE A 447 34.87 1.26 -34.82
C PHE A 447 35.93 0.35 -34.21
N GLY A 448 36.56 -0.55 -34.98
CA GLY A 448 37.63 -1.40 -34.47
C GLY A 448 38.83 -0.63 -33.91
N ILE A 449 39.23 0.46 -34.58
CA ILE A 449 40.35 1.33 -34.16
C ILE A 449 39.99 2.10 -32.88
N ILE A 450 38.76 2.61 -32.80
CA ILE A 450 38.24 3.34 -31.64
C ILE A 450 38.02 2.40 -30.45
N MET A 451 37.56 1.17 -30.70
CA MET A 451 37.38 0.16 -29.66
C MET A 451 38.70 -0.35 -29.11
N GLU A 452 39.77 -0.42 -29.90
CA GLU A 452 41.10 -0.77 -29.37
C GLU A 452 41.58 0.25 -28.31
N THR A 453 41.24 1.54 -28.47
CA THR A 453 41.56 2.55 -27.45
C THR A 453 40.59 2.53 -26.28
N THR A 454 39.29 2.39 -26.52
CA THR A 454 38.29 2.42 -25.43
C THR A 454 38.31 1.14 -24.59
N ASP A 455 38.51 -0.05 -25.17
CA ASP A 455 38.60 -1.34 -24.47
C ASP A 455 39.68 -1.33 -23.37
N ILE A 456 40.83 -0.73 -23.67
CA ILE A 456 41.93 -0.59 -22.72
C ILE A 456 41.50 0.21 -21.48
N PHE A 457 40.75 1.29 -21.67
CA PHE A 457 40.24 2.12 -20.57
C PHE A 457 39.05 1.48 -19.88
N LEU A 458 38.21 0.80 -20.65
CA LEU A 458 37.07 0.08 -20.12
C LEU A 458 37.55 -1.06 -19.20
N LYS A 459 38.61 -1.80 -19.55
CA LYS A 459 39.22 -2.83 -18.67
C LYS A 459 39.86 -2.26 -17.40
N ALA A 460 40.30 -0.99 -17.42
CA ALA A 460 40.81 -0.29 -16.25
C ALA A 460 39.69 0.23 -15.32
N ALA A 461 38.48 0.39 -15.85
CA ALA A 461 37.29 0.73 -15.07
C ALA A 461 36.82 -0.48 -14.24
N ASP A 462 36.88 -0.37 -12.92
CA ASP A 462 36.12 -1.26 -12.03
C ASP A 462 34.62 -0.89 -12.11
N TYR A 463 33.82 -1.72 -12.79
CA TYR A 463 32.39 -1.51 -13.06
C TYR A 463 31.46 -1.90 -11.91
N ALA A 464 31.98 -1.82 -10.69
CA ALA A 464 31.36 -2.34 -9.50
C ALA A 464 29.89 -1.95 -9.29
N ARG A 465 29.29 -0.93 -9.92
CA ARG A 465 27.91 -0.46 -9.64
C ARG A 465 26.76 -1.09 -10.42
N ILE A 466 26.75 -1.16 -11.76
CA ILE A 466 25.70 -1.93 -12.48
C ILE A 466 25.81 -3.40 -12.06
N SER A 467 27.05 -3.90 -11.97
CA SER A 467 27.36 -5.18 -11.40
C SER A 467 26.94 -5.29 -9.92
N SER A 468 27.12 -4.29 -9.05
CA SER A 468 26.65 -4.35 -7.64
C SER A 468 25.14 -4.40 -7.53
N SER A 469 24.39 -3.62 -8.33
CA SER A 469 22.92 -3.75 -8.38
C SER A 469 22.47 -5.13 -8.88
N ILE A 470 23.24 -5.76 -9.77
CA ILE A 470 22.99 -7.11 -10.29
C ILE A 470 23.40 -8.19 -9.26
N PHE A 471 24.54 -8.02 -8.57
CA PHE A 471 25.12 -8.95 -7.60
C PHE A 471 24.39 -8.94 -6.26
N ASN A 472 23.93 -7.77 -5.80
CA ASN A 472 23.22 -7.62 -4.53
C ASN A 472 21.71 -7.87 -4.66
N ALA A 473 21.21 -8.10 -5.89
CA ALA A 473 19.82 -8.39 -6.15
C ALA A 473 19.61 -9.89 -6.42
N SER A 474 18.47 -10.43 -5.99
CA SER A 474 18.00 -11.77 -6.35
C SER A 474 17.48 -11.79 -7.78
N MET A 475 17.58 -12.93 -8.49
CA MET A 475 16.98 -13.09 -9.82
C MET A 475 15.45 -12.98 -9.81
N VAL A 476 14.82 -13.43 -8.72
CA VAL A 476 13.38 -13.33 -8.50
C VAL A 476 13.13 -12.80 -7.11
N GLU A 477 12.23 -11.84 -7.01
CA GLU A 477 11.63 -11.40 -5.77
C GLU A 477 10.12 -11.63 -5.81
N GLU A 478 9.55 -12.10 -4.70
CA GLU A 478 8.15 -12.49 -4.62
C GLU A 478 7.43 -11.77 -3.48
N TRP A 479 6.23 -11.25 -3.78
CA TRP A 479 5.30 -10.67 -2.82
C TRP A 479 3.93 -11.32 -2.96
N LYS A 480 3.31 -11.60 -1.83
CA LYS A 480 1.89 -11.99 -1.78
C LYS A 480 1.07 -10.71 -1.69
N VAL A 481 0.10 -10.56 -2.58
CA VAL A 481 -0.83 -9.42 -2.64
C VAL A 481 -2.25 -9.96 -2.59
N SER A 482 -3.16 -9.23 -1.97
CA SER A 482 -4.57 -9.63 -1.87
C SER A 482 -5.48 -8.46 -2.24
N ALA A 483 -6.37 -8.66 -3.20
CA ALA A 483 -7.53 -7.79 -3.39
C ALA A 483 -8.65 -8.28 -2.47
N LYS A 484 -9.18 -7.41 -1.61
CA LYS A 484 -10.14 -7.76 -0.55
C LYS A 484 -11.40 -6.93 -0.67
N ARG A 485 -12.54 -7.55 -0.38
CA ARG A 485 -13.79 -6.80 -0.18
C ARG A 485 -13.71 -6.04 1.14
N THR A 486 -13.92 -4.73 1.11
CA THR A 486 -13.92 -3.91 2.33
C THR A 486 -15.18 -4.20 3.15
N PRO A 487 -15.08 -4.48 4.46
CA PRO A 487 -16.26 -4.67 5.29
C PRO A 487 -17.05 -3.36 5.39
N VAL A 488 -18.27 -3.37 4.85
CA VAL A 488 -19.30 -2.37 5.16
C VAL A 488 -20.05 -2.89 6.38
N THR A 489 -20.28 -2.03 7.38
CA THR A 489 -21.06 -2.39 8.57
C THR A 489 -22.21 -1.40 8.73
N LEU A 490 -23.44 -1.91 8.81
CA LEU A 490 -24.63 -1.13 9.06
C LEU A 490 -24.91 -1.12 10.57
N VAL A 491 -24.89 0.06 11.18
CA VAL A 491 -25.13 0.23 12.61
C VAL A 491 -26.42 1.00 12.89
N PRO A 492 -27.22 0.58 13.89
CA PRO A 492 -27.05 -0.66 14.65
C PRO A 492 -27.44 -1.91 13.82
N GLU A 493 -26.81 -3.05 14.06
CA GLU A 493 -27.11 -4.34 13.41
C GLU A 493 -28.55 -4.80 13.71
N GLU A 494 -29.03 -4.50 14.92
CA GLU A 494 -30.43 -4.61 15.32
C GLU A 494 -30.93 -3.27 15.87
N ALA A 495 -31.97 -2.73 15.24
CA ALA A 495 -32.62 -1.49 15.60
C ALA A 495 -34.03 -1.76 16.14
N ILE A 496 -34.45 -0.99 17.15
CA ILE A 496 -35.86 -0.85 17.51
C ILE A 496 -36.38 0.45 16.91
N ALA A 497 -37.47 0.36 16.14
CA ALA A 497 -38.20 1.50 15.57
C ALA A 497 -39.62 1.56 16.15
N PHE A 498 -40.18 2.75 16.14
CA PHE A 498 -41.54 3.03 16.62
C PHE A 498 -42.34 3.71 15.50
N PRO A 499 -43.67 3.55 15.46
CA PRO A 499 -44.54 4.25 14.52
C PRO A 499 -44.25 5.74 14.40
N PHE A 500 -44.10 6.19 13.16
CA PHE A 500 -43.91 7.60 12.79
C PHE A 500 -42.69 8.30 13.41
N ILE A 501 -41.76 7.55 14.02
CA ILE A 501 -40.49 8.06 14.56
C ILE A 501 -39.36 7.59 13.65
N LEU A 502 -38.53 8.54 13.20
CA LEU A 502 -37.36 8.24 12.39
C LEU A 502 -36.31 7.47 13.21
N LYS A 503 -35.91 6.31 12.72
CA LYS A 503 -34.81 5.51 13.27
C LYS A 503 -33.58 5.64 12.37
N PRO A 504 -32.51 6.33 12.78
CA PRO A 504 -31.30 6.43 11.97
C PRO A 504 -30.55 5.09 11.90
N LEU A 505 -29.97 4.83 10.74
CA LEU A 505 -28.98 3.78 10.47
C LEU A 505 -27.79 4.39 9.70
N GLU A 506 -26.59 3.88 9.96
CA GLU A 506 -25.33 4.38 9.37
C GLU A 506 -24.51 3.22 8.78
N ALA A 507 -24.06 3.37 7.53
CA ALA A 507 -23.12 2.46 6.89
C ALA A 507 -21.68 2.95 7.11
N ILE A 508 -20.92 2.17 7.88
CA ILE A 508 -19.51 2.44 8.20
C ILE A 508 -18.63 1.63 7.24
N ILE A 509 -17.67 2.31 6.61
CA ILE A 509 -16.62 1.71 5.78
C ILE A 509 -15.29 1.89 6.53
N LYS A 510 -14.57 0.81 6.81
CA LYS A 510 -13.25 0.86 7.47
C LYS A 510 -12.12 0.91 6.45
N ASP A 511 -11.06 1.66 6.74
CA ASP A 511 -9.78 1.63 6.04
C ASP A 511 -9.88 1.82 4.51
N THR A 512 -10.52 2.91 4.03
CA THR A 512 -10.61 3.22 2.59
C THR A 512 -10.30 4.68 2.28
N GLU A 513 -9.26 4.93 1.47
CA GLU A 513 -8.98 6.23 0.87
C GLU A 513 -9.42 6.22 -0.61
N LEU A 514 -10.19 7.23 -1.03
CA LEU A 514 -10.64 7.38 -2.41
C LEU A 514 -9.59 8.09 -3.26
N SER A 515 -9.39 7.64 -4.50
CA SER A 515 -8.57 8.36 -5.48
C SER A 515 -9.25 9.66 -5.93
N ALA A 516 -8.46 10.59 -6.47
CA ALA A 516 -8.98 11.88 -6.93
C ALA A 516 -10.10 11.72 -7.98
N GLY A 517 -11.27 12.30 -7.68
CA GLY A 517 -12.46 12.24 -8.55
C GLY A 517 -13.39 11.05 -8.31
N GLN A 518 -13.08 10.16 -7.37
CA GLN A 518 -13.97 9.08 -6.94
C GLN A 518 -14.91 9.55 -5.81
N ILE A 519 -16.12 8.99 -5.76
CA ILE A 519 -17.11 9.19 -4.69
C ILE A 519 -17.79 7.87 -4.30
N PHE A 520 -18.25 7.78 -3.05
CA PHE A 520 -19.13 6.69 -2.62
C PHE A 520 -20.60 6.97 -3.01
N GLU A 521 -21.25 5.96 -3.58
CA GLU A 521 -22.70 5.83 -3.74
C GLU A 521 -23.21 4.72 -2.82
N TYR A 522 -24.25 5.01 -2.05
CA TYR A 522 -24.92 4.08 -1.14
C TYR A 522 -26.31 3.78 -1.68
N LYS A 523 -26.51 2.53 -2.08
CA LYS A 523 -27.80 2.00 -2.53
C LYS A 523 -28.50 1.33 -1.35
N TRP A 524 -29.50 2.02 -0.82
CA TRP A 524 -30.30 1.58 0.30
C TRP A 524 -31.55 0.85 -0.18
N SER A 525 -31.98 -0.17 0.57
CA SER A 525 -33.27 -0.81 0.37
C SER A 525 -33.83 -1.39 1.67
N THR A 526 -35.14 -1.55 1.74
CA THR A 526 -35.82 -2.24 2.84
C THR A 526 -36.83 -3.24 2.31
N THR A 527 -37.14 -4.28 3.10
CA THR A 527 -38.26 -5.19 2.82
C THR A 527 -39.60 -4.45 2.71
N GLY A 528 -39.75 -3.34 3.44
CA GLY A 528 -40.87 -2.42 3.31
C GLY A 528 -42.22 -2.98 3.73
N ASN A 529 -42.24 -3.97 4.62
CA ASN A 529 -43.47 -4.55 5.14
C ASN A 529 -44.21 -3.58 6.07
N PHE A 530 -43.46 -2.78 6.86
CA PHE A 530 -44.01 -1.91 7.90
C PHE A 530 -43.54 -0.45 7.79
N GLY A 531 -42.57 -0.17 6.93
CA GLY A 531 -41.98 1.18 6.83
C GLY A 531 -41.26 1.47 5.52
N THR A 532 -40.79 2.71 5.42
CA THR A 532 -40.02 3.25 4.29
C THR A 532 -38.68 3.78 4.78
N LEU A 533 -37.75 3.94 3.84
CA LEU A 533 -36.50 4.65 4.09
C LEU A 533 -36.66 6.12 3.70
N LYS A 534 -35.94 6.99 4.40
CA LYS A 534 -35.94 8.44 4.18
C LYS A 534 -34.53 9.00 4.33
N ASP A 535 -34.10 9.79 3.37
CA ASP A 535 -32.81 10.49 3.42
C ASP A 535 -32.96 11.95 3.92
N ASP A 536 -31.82 12.62 4.09
CA ASP A 536 -31.77 14.00 4.59
C ASP A 536 -32.33 15.03 3.58
N ASP A 537 -32.35 14.68 2.28
CA ASP A 537 -32.97 15.46 1.21
C ASP A 537 -34.50 15.30 1.16
N GLY A 538 -35.07 14.44 2.03
CA GLY A 538 -36.50 14.20 2.15
C GLY A 538 -37.08 13.26 1.09
N ARG A 539 -36.24 12.56 0.32
CA ARG A 539 -36.66 11.45 -0.54
C ARG A 539 -37.08 10.27 0.33
N GLU A 540 -38.19 9.63 -0.03
CA GLU A 540 -38.76 8.53 0.75
C GLU A 540 -39.18 7.37 -0.17
N GLY A 541 -38.93 6.13 0.26
CA GLY A 541 -39.30 4.93 -0.49
C GLY A 541 -38.68 3.65 0.04
N THR A 542 -38.95 2.50 -0.60
CA THR A 542 -38.36 1.20 -0.22
C THR A 542 -36.96 0.97 -0.81
N SER A 543 -36.53 1.83 -1.74
CA SER A 543 -35.15 1.88 -2.23
C SER A 543 -34.76 3.31 -2.58
N ILE A 544 -33.56 3.73 -2.14
CA ILE A 544 -33.02 5.08 -2.30
C ILE A 544 -31.53 4.97 -2.60
N SER A 545 -31.03 5.77 -3.56
CA SER A 545 -29.59 5.94 -3.78
C SER A 545 -29.13 7.30 -3.26
N THR A 546 -28.10 7.30 -2.41
CA THR A 546 -27.49 8.49 -1.81
C THR A 546 -26.00 8.54 -2.14
N THR A 547 -25.43 9.72 -2.10
CA THR A 547 -23.99 9.98 -2.31
C THR A 547 -23.42 10.70 -1.09
N ALA A 548 -22.10 10.72 -0.95
CA ALA A 548 -21.42 11.46 0.11
C ALA A 548 -21.80 12.96 0.21
N THR A 549 -22.37 13.54 -0.85
CA THR A 549 -22.86 14.92 -0.92
C THR A 549 -24.34 15.11 -0.60
N SER A 550 -25.18 14.05 -0.64
CA SER A 550 -26.62 14.12 -0.34
C SER A 550 -26.94 13.61 1.08
N SER A 551 -26.32 12.51 1.49
CA SER A 551 -26.32 12.05 2.90
C SER A 551 -25.15 11.09 3.08
N PRO A 552 -24.06 11.48 3.77
CA PRO A 552 -22.86 10.67 3.86
C PRO A 552 -23.10 9.44 4.74
N GLY A 553 -23.36 8.29 4.12
CA GLY A 553 -23.47 7.00 4.79
C GLY A 553 -24.68 6.83 5.71
N ASN A 554 -25.65 7.75 5.71
CA ASN A 554 -26.79 7.72 6.63
C ASN A 554 -28.12 7.50 5.90
N ILE A 555 -29.05 6.82 6.57
CA ILE A 555 -30.45 6.70 6.16
C ILE A 555 -31.35 6.63 7.40
N ASN A 556 -32.59 7.07 7.30
CA ASN A 556 -33.58 6.87 8.35
C ASN A 556 -34.62 5.83 7.92
N TYR A 557 -34.99 4.93 8.82
CA TYR A 557 -36.17 4.09 8.69
C TYR A 557 -37.37 4.77 9.36
N LEU A 558 -38.53 4.75 8.70
CA LEU A 558 -39.79 5.29 9.21
C LEU A 558 -40.86 4.21 9.12
N SER A 559 -41.41 3.78 10.26
CA SER A 559 -42.62 2.94 10.23
C SER A 559 -43.85 3.80 9.96
N ASN A 560 -44.69 3.36 9.03
CA ASN A 560 -45.91 4.05 8.60
C ASN A 560 -47.19 3.33 9.08
N VAL A 561 -47.05 2.42 10.05
CA VAL A 561 -48.15 1.61 10.60
C VAL A 561 -48.49 2.13 11.99
N ASP A 562 -49.78 2.30 12.28
CA ASP A 562 -50.26 2.75 13.59
C ASP A 562 -49.99 1.70 14.69
N ASP A 563 -49.88 2.16 15.95
CA ASP A 563 -49.60 1.30 17.12
C ASP A 563 -50.61 0.13 17.27
N ASP A 564 -51.88 0.36 16.94
CA ASP A 564 -52.96 -0.64 17.09
C ASP A 564 -52.98 -1.69 15.96
N ASP A 565 -52.29 -1.42 14.84
CA ASP A 565 -52.24 -2.28 13.66
C ASP A 565 -50.92 -3.07 13.56
N LEU A 566 -50.02 -2.91 14.53
CA LEU A 566 -48.74 -3.60 14.60
C LEU A 566 -48.89 -5.04 15.14
N PRO A 567 -48.55 -6.08 14.34
CA PRO A 567 -48.54 -7.45 14.85
C PRO A 567 -47.35 -7.71 15.79
N ASP A 568 -47.52 -8.65 16.71
CA ASP A 568 -46.42 -9.11 17.56
C ASP A 568 -45.24 -9.60 16.71
N GLY A 569 -44.05 -9.06 16.98
CA GLY A 569 -42.82 -9.43 16.26
C GLY A 569 -42.67 -8.78 14.88
N ALA A 570 -43.32 -7.65 14.61
CA ALA A 570 -43.13 -6.89 13.38
C ALA A 570 -41.65 -6.56 13.11
N GLU A 571 -41.16 -6.89 11.92
CA GLU A 571 -39.77 -6.76 11.52
C GLU A 571 -39.65 -6.35 10.05
N ASP A 572 -38.74 -5.41 9.77
CA ASP A 572 -38.21 -5.14 8.44
C ASP A 572 -36.69 -5.34 8.42
N LYS A 573 -36.14 -5.66 7.24
CA LYS A 573 -34.71 -5.65 7.00
C LYS A 573 -34.34 -4.39 6.23
N VAL A 574 -33.24 -3.75 6.61
CA VAL A 574 -32.64 -2.63 5.88
C VAL A 574 -31.29 -3.10 5.34
N MET A 575 -31.06 -2.92 4.05
CA MET A 575 -29.89 -3.40 3.33
C MET A 575 -29.18 -2.21 2.68
N VAL A 576 -27.85 -2.24 2.67
CA VAL A 576 -27.01 -1.27 1.97
C VAL A 576 -26.03 -1.97 1.05
N GLU A 577 -25.87 -1.43 -0.16
CA GLU A 577 -24.77 -1.76 -1.07
C GLU A 577 -23.98 -0.48 -1.35
N VAL A 578 -22.67 -0.52 -1.10
CA VAL A 578 -21.79 0.63 -1.29
C VAL A 578 -20.96 0.44 -2.55
N ILE A 579 -20.89 1.47 -3.38
CA ILE A 579 -20.19 1.48 -4.68
C ILE A 579 -19.28 2.70 -4.75
N ILE A 580 -18.09 2.55 -5.34
CA ILE A 580 -17.25 3.68 -5.75
C ILE A 580 -17.55 4.02 -7.20
N LYS A 581 -17.92 5.29 -7.45
CA LYS A 581 -18.09 5.87 -8.78
C LYS A 581 -16.96 6.82 -9.11
N GLY A 582 -16.48 6.82 -10.36
CA GLY A 582 -15.39 7.68 -10.82
C GLY A 582 -15.26 7.69 -12.35
N PRO A 583 -14.10 8.10 -12.90
CA PRO A 583 -13.86 8.10 -14.35
C PRO A 583 -13.68 6.69 -14.97
N GLY A 584 -13.73 5.62 -14.18
CA GLY A 584 -13.68 4.23 -14.61
C GLY A 584 -14.97 3.46 -14.31
N ASP A 585 -14.91 2.14 -14.33
CA ASP A 585 -16.04 1.26 -14.00
C ASP A 585 -16.46 1.39 -12.52
N ASP A 586 -17.75 1.23 -12.25
CA ASP A 586 -18.31 1.20 -10.89
C ASP A 586 -17.75 0.00 -10.11
N ILE A 587 -17.27 0.22 -8.88
CA ILE A 587 -16.68 -0.84 -8.04
C ILE A 587 -17.52 -1.07 -6.79
N ILE A 588 -17.97 -2.31 -6.56
CA ILE A 588 -18.74 -2.68 -5.36
C ILE A 588 -17.78 -2.82 -4.17
N VAL A 589 -17.93 -1.94 -3.19
CA VAL A 589 -17.13 -1.91 -1.96
C VAL A 589 -17.55 -3.02 -1.00
N GLY A 590 -18.85 -3.17 -0.77
CA GLY A 590 -19.41 -4.15 0.15
C GLY A 590 -20.91 -3.96 0.35
N LYS A 591 -21.52 -4.87 1.13
CA LYS A 591 -22.94 -4.87 1.46
C LYS A 591 -23.14 -5.27 2.91
N ASP A 592 -24.20 -4.76 3.54
CA ASP A 592 -24.61 -5.22 4.86
C ASP A 592 -26.14 -5.14 5.06
N THR A 593 -26.65 -5.82 6.08
CA THR A 593 -28.08 -5.89 6.43
C THR A 593 -28.29 -5.71 7.93
N ALA A 594 -29.18 -4.79 8.29
CA ALA A 594 -29.65 -4.59 9.66
C ALA A 594 -31.10 -5.06 9.79
N ILE A 595 -31.45 -5.51 10.99
CA ILE A 595 -32.80 -5.89 11.38
C ILE A 595 -33.47 -4.73 12.11
N VAL A 596 -34.64 -4.31 11.69
CA VAL A 596 -35.44 -3.28 12.34
C VAL A 596 -36.70 -3.90 12.92
N LYS A 597 -36.77 -4.01 14.25
CA LYS A 597 -37.94 -4.49 14.99
C LYS A 597 -38.86 -3.31 15.30
N ILE A 598 -40.12 -3.38 14.86
CA ILE A 598 -41.10 -2.32 15.08
C ILE A 598 -41.92 -2.65 16.33
N ARG A 599 -42.03 -1.69 17.26
CA ARG A 599 -42.78 -1.85 18.51
C ARG A 599 -43.76 -0.70 18.72
N PRO A 600 -44.89 -0.91 19.42
CA PRO A 600 -45.76 0.17 19.84
C PRO A 600 -45.06 1.12 20.84
N PHE A 601 -45.39 2.41 20.83
CA PHE A 601 -44.80 3.39 21.74
C PHE A 601 -45.65 3.58 23.02
N LYS A 602 -45.68 2.57 23.93
CA LYS A 602 -46.46 2.60 25.19
C LYS A 602 -45.57 2.74 26.44
N TYR A 603 -46.03 3.41 27.50
CA TYR A 603 -45.31 3.50 28.78
C TYR A 603 -45.35 2.17 29.54
N GLU A 604 -44.45 1.98 30.50
CA GLU A 604 -44.40 0.79 31.37
C GLU A 604 -44.19 1.19 32.83
N ILE A 605 -44.83 0.46 33.76
CA ILE A 605 -44.52 0.55 35.20
C ILE A 605 -43.36 -0.41 35.49
N LYS A 606 -42.30 0.08 36.13
CA LYS A 606 -41.17 -0.71 36.62
C LYS A 606 -41.09 -0.67 38.15
N PRO A 607 -40.61 -1.73 38.80
CA PRO A 607 -40.33 -3.05 38.22
C PRO A 607 -41.61 -3.88 37.95
N GLN A 608 -41.53 -4.91 37.12
CA GLN A 608 -42.67 -5.77 36.75
C GLN A 608 -42.56 -7.16 37.40
N GLY A 609 -43.66 -7.68 37.93
CA GLY A 609 -43.73 -9.08 38.40
C GLY A 609 -42.94 -9.39 39.66
N VAL A 610 -42.45 -8.37 40.38
CA VAL A 610 -41.61 -8.50 41.57
C VAL A 610 -42.36 -9.18 42.71
N LYS A 611 -41.65 -10.04 43.42
CA LYS A 611 -42.12 -10.74 44.61
C LYS A 611 -41.74 -9.93 45.86
N ILE A 612 -42.65 -9.70 46.81
CA ILE A 612 -42.33 -9.01 48.06
C ILE A 612 -43.05 -9.63 49.26
N SER A 613 -42.47 -9.57 50.44
CA SER A 613 -43.13 -9.99 51.69
C SER A 613 -43.87 -8.84 52.39
N GLY A 614 -44.78 -9.21 53.28
CA GLY A 614 -45.54 -8.33 54.13
C GLY A 614 -44.66 -7.45 55.03
N GLY A 615 -44.95 -6.15 55.04
CA GLY A 615 -44.15 -5.13 55.74
C GLY A 615 -43.04 -4.52 54.90
N MET A 616 -42.86 -4.95 53.64
CA MET A 616 -41.94 -4.32 52.70
C MET A 616 -42.62 -3.29 51.82
N ASN A 617 -41.81 -2.34 51.34
CA ASN A 617 -42.26 -1.33 50.39
C ASN A 617 -41.64 -1.65 49.02
N LEU A 618 -42.22 -1.22 47.92
CA LEU A 618 -41.69 -1.35 46.56
C LEU A 618 -41.74 0.01 45.89
N ALA A 619 -40.59 0.50 45.42
CA ALA A 619 -40.55 1.72 44.62
C ALA A 619 -40.95 1.37 43.19
N LEU A 620 -41.93 2.10 42.67
CA LEU A 620 -42.45 2.00 41.32
C LEU A 620 -42.08 3.26 40.55
N SER A 621 -41.77 3.12 39.26
CA SER A 621 -41.56 4.24 38.34
C SER A 621 -42.23 3.97 37.00
N ILE A 622 -42.53 5.03 36.26
CA ILE A 622 -43.00 4.93 34.87
C ILE A 622 -41.87 5.30 33.93
N THR A 623 -41.57 4.41 32.99
CA THR A 623 -40.53 4.58 31.96
C THR A 623 -41.10 4.40 30.57
N LYS A 624 -40.45 4.98 29.55
CA LYS A 624 -40.69 4.62 28.15
C LYS A 624 -39.98 3.30 27.80
N PRO A 625 -40.34 2.62 26.69
CA PRO A 625 -39.67 1.40 26.25
C PRO A 625 -38.19 1.57 25.91
N ASP A 626 -37.77 2.80 25.59
CA ASP A 626 -36.39 3.19 25.33
C ASP A 626 -35.58 3.53 26.61
N GLY A 627 -36.20 3.40 27.79
CA GLY A 627 -35.58 3.67 29.10
C GLY A 627 -35.56 5.14 29.51
N SER A 628 -36.07 6.07 28.69
CA SER A 628 -36.05 7.50 29.03
C SER A 628 -37.15 7.92 30.02
N GLU A 629 -36.80 8.80 30.97
CA GLU A 629 -37.70 9.33 32.01
C GLU A 629 -38.16 10.77 31.67
N ASN A 630 -39.27 10.91 30.94
CA ASN A 630 -39.72 12.22 30.42
C ASN A 630 -40.91 12.85 31.17
N ILE A 631 -41.47 12.16 32.18
CA ILE A 631 -42.66 12.61 32.94
C ILE A 631 -42.28 13.43 34.20
N THR A 632 -41.00 13.74 34.37
CA THR A 632 -40.52 14.57 35.49
C THR A 632 -40.69 16.07 35.14
N ASN A 633 -39.63 16.82 34.87
CA ASN A 633 -39.69 18.26 34.58
C ASN A 633 -39.53 18.56 33.08
N ASN A 634 -40.62 18.45 32.32
CA ASN A 634 -40.63 18.71 30.87
C ASN A 634 -40.80 20.22 30.57
N GLU A 635 -40.05 20.77 29.60
CA GLU A 635 -40.11 22.19 29.27
C GLU A 635 -41.44 22.63 28.62
N LEU A 636 -42.15 21.71 27.96
CA LEU A 636 -43.32 22.00 27.13
C LEU A 636 -44.64 21.54 27.76
N ASN A 637 -44.62 20.46 28.52
CA ASN A 637 -45.82 19.78 29.02
C ASN A 637 -45.84 19.69 30.55
N ASP A 638 -47.06 19.69 31.10
CA ASP A 638 -47.34 19.22 32.46
C ASP A 638 -47.99 17.84 32.37
N TYR A 639 -47.61 16.96 33.30
CA TYR A 639 -48.12 15.61 33.42
C TYR A 639 -48.89 15.43 34.72
N ARG A 640 -49.98 14.67 34.65
CA ARG A 640 -50.76 14.21 35.80
C ARG A 640 -50.89 12.70 35.71
N ILE A 641 -50.37 12.00 36.71
CA ILE A 641 -50.45 10.54 36.80
C ILE A 641 -51.39 10.17 37.93
N ILE A 642 -52.38 9.33 37.65
CA ILE A 642 -53.26 8.75 38.65
C ILE A 642 -52.83 7.31 38.85
N TRP A 643 -52.16 7.05 39.98
CA TRP A 643 -51.79 5.71 40.42
C TRP A 643 -52.95 5.07 41.18
N SER A 644 -53.19 3.78 41.00
CA SER A 644 -54.17 3.03 41.78
C SER A 644 -53.78 1.58 41.98
N THR A 645 -54.23 0.98 43.07
CA THR A 645 -54.08 -0.44 43.38
C THR A 645 -55.42 -1.00 43.88
N SER A 646 -55.62 -2.33 43.84
CA SER A 646 -56.85 -2.91 44.39
C SER A 646 -56.92 -2.74 45.92
N GLY A 647 -55.75 -2.61 46.57
CA GLY A 647 -55.64 -2.32 48.00
C GLY A 647 -55.87 -3.53 48.89
N SER A 648 -55.84 -4.74 48.32
CA SER A 648 -56.19 -5.98 49.02
C SER A 648 -55.11 -6.39 50.02
N TYR A 649 -53.84 -6.14 49.69
CA TYR A 649 -52.70 -6.58 50.50
C TYR A 649 -51.71 -5.46 50.83
N GLY A 650 -51.90 -4.28 50.27
CA GLY A 650 -51.01 -3.14 50.46
C GLY A 650 -51.56 -1.85 49.85
N LEU A 651 -50.93 -0.72 50.17
CA LEU A 651 -51.41 0.62 49.81
C LEU A 651 -50.29 1.47 49.21
N LEU A 652 -50.65 2.40 48.33
CA LEU A 652 -49.74 3.41 47.80
C LEU A 652 -49.37 4.41 48.91
N GLY A 653 -48.07 4.67 49.08
CA GLY A 653 -47.50 5.47 50.16
C GLY A 653 -47.81 4.94 51.57
N GLY A 654 -48.33 3.72 51.68
CA GLY A 654 -48.77 3.11 52.94
C GLY A 654 -50.12 3.58 53.44
N THR A 655 -50.85 4.40 52.69
CA THR A 655 -52.07 5.05 53.19
C THR A 655 -53.27 5.02 52.25
N GLU A 656 -53.07 5.03 50.93
CA GLU A 656 -54.16 5.22 49.97
C GLU A 656 -54.14 4.15 48.86
N SER A 657 -55.30 3.72 48.38
CA SER A 657 -55.39 2.83 47.21
C SER A 657 -55.35 3.59 45.88
N ASN A 658 -55.42 4.92 45.91
CA ASN A 658 -55.33 5.79 44.74
C ASN A 658 -54.58 7.07 45.10
N MET A 659 -53.60 7.47 44.30
CA MET A 659 -52.80 8.67 44.53
C MET A 659 -52.50 9.39 43.22
N THR A 660 -52.70 10.71 43.21
CA THR A 660 -52.35 11.56 42.05
C THR A 660 -50.98 12.20 42.25
N ARG A 661 -50.13 12.12 41.23
CA ARG A 661 -48.83 12.79 41.15
C ARG A 661 -48.80 13.74 39.95
N TYR A 662 -48.11 14.86 40.10
CA TYR A 662 -47.92 15.84 39.04
C TYR A 662 -46.43 15.93 38.74
N ASN A 663 -46.05 15.78 37.48
CA ASN A 663 -44.65 15.88 37.04
C ASN A 663 -43.69 14.98 37.85
N ASP A 664 -44.20 13.84 38.33
CA ASP A 664 -43.48 12.87 39.14
C ASP A 664 -43.94 11.47 38.74
N ASN A 665 -43.01 10.72 38.13
CA ASN A 665 -43.24 9.38 37.61
C ASN A 665 -43.04 8.29 38.66
N LYS A 666 -42.82 8.64 39.94
CA LYS A 666 -42.50 7.68 41.00
C LYS A 666 -43.68 7.45 41.94
N MET A 667 -43.77 6.23 42.46
CA MET A 667 -44.72 5.83 43.50
C MET A 667 -44.07 4.81 44.43
N VAL A 668 -44.57 4.70 45.66
CA VAL A 668 -44.16 3.61 46.56
C VAL A 668 -45.40 2.79 46.87
N TYR A 669 -45.35 1.50 46.63
CA TYR A 669 -46.33 0.53 47.12
C TYR A 669 -45.85 -0.03 48.46
N ASN A 670 -46.71 -0.12 49.47
CA ASN A 670 -46.36 -0.71 50.76
C ASN A 670 -47.20 -1.98 50.94
N CYS A 671 -46.56 -3.15 50.95
CA CYS A 671 -47.20 -4.41 51.30
C CYS A 671 -47.44 -4.44 52.81
N LEU A 672 -48.71 -4.49 53.23
CA LEU A 672 -49.11 -4.42 54.63
C LEU A 672 -49.50 -5.79 55.18
N ASP A 673 -49.88 -6.72 54.31
CA ASP A 673 -50.35 -8.06 54.67
C ASP A 673 -49.18 -9.02 54.91
N LYS A 674 -49.02 -9.44 56.17
CA LYS A 674 -47.98 -10.38 56.63
C LYS A 674 -48.49 -11.80 56.83
N ASP A 675 -49.80 -11.99 56.70
CA ASP A 675 -50.46 -13.24 57.09
C ASP A 675 -50.83 -14.09 55.85
N VAL A 676 -50.78 -13.51 54.64
CA VAL A 676 -51.06 -14.23 53.39
C VAL A 676 -49.85 -15.02 52.89
N GLU A 677 -49.99 -16.33 52.66
CA GLU A 677 -48.90 -17.20 52.19
C GLU A 677 -48.45 -16.81 50.78
N ASP A 678 -49.37 -16.76 49.81
CA ASP A 678 -49.13 -16.27 48.45
C ASP A 678 -50.31 -15.44 47.91
N ALA A 679 -50.03 -14.32 47.22
CA ALA A 679 -51.05 -13.49 46.59
C ALA A 679 -50.51 -12.63 45.43
N GLU A 680 -51.40 -12.01 44.67
CA GLU A 680 -51.06 -11.01 43.64
C GLU A 680 -51.85 -9.72 43.87
N GLU A 681 -51.17 -8.58 43.75
CA GLU A 681 -51.75 -7.25 43.77
C GLU A 681 -51.50 -6.55 42.44
N LYS A 682 -52.54 -5.92 41.87
CA LYS A 682 -52.39 -5.11 40.67
C LYS A 682 -52.18 -3.64 41.01
N VAL A 683 -51.28 -2.99 40.28
CA VAL A 683 -51.08 -1.54 40.31
C VAL A 683 -51.24 -0.99 38.90
N PHE A 684 -52.00 0.10 38.79
CA PHE A 684 -52.33 0.79 37.55
C PHE A 684 -51.81 2.23 37.60
N ALA A 685 -51.49 2.79 36.44
CA ALA A 685 -51.23 4.21 36.27
C ALA A 685 -51.95 4.74 35.02
N LYS A 686 -52.76 5.79 35.19
CA LYS A 686 -53.32 6.58 34.07
C LYS A 686 -52.53 7.85 33.91
N ILE A 687 -51.89 8.01 32.75
CA ILE A 687 -50.99 9.13 32.45
C ILE A 687 -51.78 10.15 31.62
N TYR A 688 -51.83 11.38 32.10
CA TYR A 688 -52.41 12.50 31.38
C TYR A 688 -51.35 13.55 31.10
N SER A 689 -51.48 14.26 29.98
CA SER A 689 -50.63 15.40 29.65
C SER A 689 -51.44 16.60 29.21
N LYS A 690 -50.93 17.81 29.48
CA LYS A 690 -51.34 19.06 28.84
C LYS A 690 -50.11 19.87 28.49
N ARG A 691 -50.22 20.83 27.57
CA ARG A 691 -49.15 21.82 27.39
C ARG A 691 -49.15 22.82 28.57
N LYS A 692 -47.98 23.37 28.89
CA LYS A 692 -47.83 24.37 29.97
C LYS A 692 -48.57 25.68 29.70
N ASP A 693 -48.82 26.00 28.45
CA ASP A 693 -49.61 27.17 28.03
C ASP A 693 -51.13 26.94 28.07
N GLN A 694 -51.59 25.74 28.47
CA GLN A 694 -53.00 25.37 28.59
C GLN A 694 -53.44 25.29 30.07
N GLY A 695 -54.72 25.63 30.32
CA GLY A 695 -55.32 25.57 31.66
C GLY A 695 -55.52 24.15 32.20
N ASP A 696 -55.84 24.03 33.49
CA ASP A 696 -55.88 22.74 34.21
C ASP A 696 -56.96 21.76 33.74
N ASP A 697 -57.96 22.21 32.98
CA ASP A 697 -58.99 21.34 32.40
C ASP A 697 -58.54 20.65 31.09
N ALA A 698 -57.35 20.99 30.56
CA ALA A 698 -56.88 20.56 29.25
C ALA A 698 -56.12 19.22 29.23
N TYR A 699 -56.06 18.50 30.36
CA TYR A 699 -55.39 17.20 30.42
C TYR A 699 -56.10 16.15 29.56
N SER A 700 -55.39 15.59 28.58
CA SER A 700 -55.84 14.43 27.79
C SER A 700 -55.15 13.15 28.27
N LEU A 701 -55.87 12.02 28.23
CA LEU A 701 -55.28 10.71 28.52
C LEU A 701 -54.23 10.39 27.46
N LEU A 702 -53.03 10.09 27.90
CA LEU A 702 -51.89 9.71 27.08
C LEU A 702 -51.75 8.19 27.05
N ASP A 703 -51.86 7.53 28.21
CA ASP A 703 -51.72 6.09 28.34
C ASP A 703 -52.38 5.55 29.62
N GLU A 704 -52.68 4.26 29.65
CA GLU A 704 -53.14 3.51 30.82
C GLU A 704 -52.40 2.16 30.90
N ILE A 705 -51.62 2.01 31.97
CA ILE A 705 -50.64 0.92 32.11
C ILE A 705 -50.84 0.16 33.42
N GLU A 706 -50.53 -1.13 33.44
CA GLU A 706 -50.66 -2.00 34.63
C GLU A 706 -49.38 -2.79 34.93
N THR A 707 -49.19 -3.14 36.19
CA THR A 707 -48.20 -4.12 36.65
C THR A 707 -48.80 -5.00 37.75
N THR A 708 -48.18 -6.17 37.95
CA THR A 708 -48.55 -7.12 39.01
C THR A 708 -47.39 -7.23 40.00
N ILE A 709 -47.72 -7.15 41.28
CA ILE A 709 -46.82 -7.38 42.42
C ILE A 709 -47.23 -8.71 43.05
N LYS A 710 -46.27 -9.62 43.20
CA LYS A 710 -46.48 -10.92 43.85
C LYS A 710 -46.15 -10.79 45.33
N ILE A 711 -46.96 -11.38 46.19
CA ILE A 711 -46.79 -11.35 47.64
C ILE A 711 -46.51 -12.77 48.10
N ASP A 712 -45.47 -12.93 48.91
CA ASP A 712 -45.08 -14.22 49.47
C ASP A 712 -44.53 -14.04 50.88
N ASN A 713 -45.18 -14.66 51.86
CA ASN A 713 -44.78 -14.68 53.26
C ASN A 713 -44.36 -16.10 53.71
N ASP A 714 -43.40 -16.72 53.02
CA ASP A 714 -42.80 -17.98 53.46
C ASP A 714 -42.04 -17.84 54.80
N GLU A 715 -42.52 -18.55 55.84
CA GLU A 715 -41.91 -18.58 57.18
C GLU A 715 -40.47 -19.14 57.19
N ASN A 716 -40.05 -19.87 56.16
CA ASN A 716 -38.69 -20.41 56.01
C ASN A 716 -37.74 -19.44 55.29
N THR A 717 -38.23 -18.28 54.86
CA THR A 717 -37.47 -17.33 54.07
C THR A 717 -37.34 -15.99 54.79
N ILE A 718 -36.10 -15.52 54.99
CA ILE A 718 -35.82 -14.17 55.44
C ILE A 718 -35.72 -13.26 54.22
N GLU A 719 -36.63 -12.29 54.09
CA GLU A 719 -36.60 -11.26 53.05
C GLU A 719 -36.25 -9.88 53.63
N PHE A 720 -35.33 -9.16 53.00
CA PHE A 720 -35.01 -7.76 53.35
C PHE A 720 -34.44 -6.99 52.17
N LYS A 721 -34.48 -5.67 52.29
CA LYS A 721 -33.86 -4.76 51.33
C LYS A 721 -32.41 -4.47 51.67
N VAL A 722 -31.59 -4.37 50.63
CA VAL A 722 -30.22 -3.86 50.72
C VAL A 722 -30.07 -2.67 49.79
N SER A 723 -29.32 -1.67 50.24
CA SER A 723 -28.98 -0.50 49.44
C SER A 723 -27.65 -0.72 48.73
N GLY A 724 -27.54 -0.18 47.52
CA GLY A 724 -26.29 -0.11 46.78
C GLY A 724 -25.26 0.68 47.59
N SER A 725 -24.03 0.17 47.64
CA SER A 725 -22.92 0.84 48.32
C SER A 725 -21.62 0.61 47.55
N GLY A 726 -20.71 1.56 47.68
CA GLY A 726 -19.32 1.42 47.25
C GLY A 726 -18.44 1.04 48.44
N TRP A 727 -17.46 0.17 48.22
CA TRP A 727 -16.45 -0.15 49.23
C TRP A 727 -15.04 -0.14 48.63
N ILE A 728 -14.07 0.18 49.50
CA ILE A 728 -12.66 0.28 49.17
C ILE A 728 -11.98 -1.01 49.61
N TYR A 729 -11.24 -1.63 48.69
CA TYR A 729 -10.36 -2.74 48.99
C TYR A 729 -8.92 -2.37 48.60
N ASP A 730 -8.11 -2.09 49.62
CA ASP A 730 -6.71 -1.70 49.44
C ASP A 730 -5.82 -2.95 49.36
N GLN A 731 -5.25 -3.22 48.18
CA GLN A 731 -4.17 -4.19 48.08
C GLN A 731 -2.83 -3.45 48.08
N TRP A 732 -1.96 -3.77 49.04
CA TRP A 732 -0.60 -3.24 49.14
C TRP A 732 0.47 -4.30 48.81
N PRO A 733 0.89 -4.43 47.56
CA PRO A 733 2.08 -5.16 47.16
C PRO A 733 3.23 -4.16 47.08
N GLU A 734 4.34 -4.53 47.70
CA GLU A 734 5.59 -3.80 47.80
C GLU A 734 6.18 -3.47 46.40
N ALA A 735 5.65 -2.46 45.68
CA ALA A 735 6.25 -1.73 44.56
C ALA A 735 5.21 -0.84 43.83
N GLY A 736 4.94 0.35 44.37
CA GLY A 736 4.97 1.61 43.61
C GLY A 736 4.09 1.86 42.37
N GLY A 737 2.86 1.35 42.25
CA GLY A 737 1.91 1.91 41.25
C GLY A 737 0.59 1.16 41.07
N LEU A 738 -0.54 1.89 41.18
CA LEU A 738 -1.93 1.53 40.80
C LEU A 738 -2.63 0.41 41.60
N ARG A 739 -3.13 0.63 42.84
CA ARG A 739 -3.66 -0.49 43.66
C ARG A 739 -4.77 -0.23 44.70
N THR A 740 -5.60 0.80 44.54
CA THR A 740 -6.89 0.84 45.28
C THR A 740 -7.99 0.29 44.39
N LEU A 741 -8.60 -0.84 44.78
CA LEU A 741 -9.75 -1.42 44.08
C LEU A 741 -11.04 -0.89 44.70
N LEU A 742 -11.77 -0.07 43.96
CA LEU A 742 -13.13 0.33 44.32
C LEU A 742 -14.09 -0.73 43.76
N ARG A 743 -14.99 -1.22 44.61
CA ARG A 743 -16.03 -2.16 44.22
C ARG A 743 -17.39 -1.55 44.53
N GLY A 744 -18.34 -1.83 43.66
CA GLY A 744 -19.70 -1.33 43.75
C GLY A 744 -20.73 -2.44 43.62
N GLY A 745 -21.76 -2.37 44.46
CA GLY A 745 -22.80 -3.38 44.45
C GLY A 745 -23.61 -3.42 45.74
N PHE A 746 -24.00 -4.63 46.16
CA PHE A 746 -24.79 -4.87 47.36
C PHE A 746 -24.04 -5.79 48.31
N GLN A 747 -24.07 -5.49 49.61
CA GLN A 747 -23.54 -6.35 50.65
C GLN A 747 -24.68 -7.17 51.26
N ILE A 748 -24.48 -8.47 51.38
CA ILE A 748 -25.47 -9.43 51.87
C ILE A 748 -24.89 -10.17 53.07
N PRO A 749 -25.57 -10.19 54.23
CA PRO A 749 -25.11 -10.91 55.42
C PRO A 749 -25.04 -12.43 55.19
N TYR A 750 -24.08 -13.07 55.84
CA TYR A 750 -23.96 -14.53 55.88
C TYR A 750 -24.88 -15.12 56.97
N TYR A 751 -25.60 -16.18 56.62
CA TYR A 751 -26.40 -17.01 57.50
C TYR A 751 -25.91 -18.45 57.46
N LYS A 752 -25.52 -18.96 58.63
CA LYS A 752 -24.94 -20.30 58.76
C LYS A 752 -25.90 -21.41 58.30
N ASP A 753 -27.19 -21.24 58.61
CA ASP A 753 -28.22 -22.24 58.37
C ASP A 753 -28.99 -21.98 57.06
N ALA A 754 -28.47 -21.12 56.18
CA ALA A 754 -29.06 -20.86 54.88
C ALA A 754 -28.80 -22.01 53.89
N ILE A 755 -29.88 -22.52 53.29
CA ILE A 755 -29.82 -23.47 52.17
C ILE A 755 -29.51 -22.71 50.87
N SER A 756 -30.14 -21.56 50.68
CA SER A 756 -29.97 -20.74 49.49
C SER A 756 -30.22 -19.26 49.76
N TYR A 757 -29.62 -18.45 48.91
CA TYR A 757 -29.82 -17.01 48.82
C TYR A 757 -30.30 -16.67 47.42
N GLU A 758 -31.07 -15.59 47.33
CA GLU A 758 -31.46 -14.94 46.10
C GLU A 758 -31.34 -13.43 46.29
N ILE A 759 -30.85 -12.74 45.27
CA ILE A 759 -30.90 -11.27 45.20
C ILE A 759 -31.54 -10.86 43.88
N GLU A 760 -32.57 -10.01 43.97
CA GLU A 760 -33.28 -9.41 42.85
C GLU A 760 -32.98 -7.91 42.82
N ILE A 761 -32.36 -7.45 41.73
CA ILE A 761 -31.89 -6.06 41.61
C ILE A 761 -33.03 -5.18 41.12
N LEU A 762 -33.50 -4.25 41.96
CA LEU A 762 -34.60 -3.35 41.61
C LEU A 762 -34.12 -2.06 40.94
N ASP A 763 -32.95 -1.59 41.34
CA ASP A 763 -32.31 -0.38 40.84
C ASP A 763 -30.80 -0.45 41.12
N TYR A 764 -29.97 0.00 40.20
CA TYR A 764 -28.52 0.06 40.38
C TYR A 764 -27.88 1.02 39.38
N GLY A 765 -27.03 1.94 39.87
CA GLY A 765 -26.27 2.87 39.01
C GLY A 765 -25.25 3.71 39.78
N TRP A 766 -24.55 4.58 39.05
CA TRP A 766 -23.70 5.65 39.60
C TRP A 766 -23.92 6.95 38.82
N VAL A 767 -23.51 8.09 39.37
CA VAL A 767 -23.65 9.40 38.69
C VAL A 767 -22.32 9.80 38.03
N ASP A 768 -22.29 9.88 36.69
CA ASP A 768 -21.21 10.48 35.89
C ASP A 768 -21.80 11.36 34.76
N GLU A 769 -21.19 12.51 34.49
CA GLU A 769 -21.55 13.45 33.41
C GLU A 769 -21.03 13.01 32.03
N VAL A 770 -20.12 12.04 31.95
CA VAL A 770 -19.41 11.68 30.70
C VAL A 770 -19.63 10.24 30.23
N TYR A 771 -19.96 9.29 31.11
CA TYR A 771 -20.23 7.89 30.74
C TYR A 771 -21.39 7.28 31.54
N SER A 772 -22.54 7.06 30.90
CA SER A 772 -23.55 6.14 31.41
C SER A 772 -23.12 4.71 31.07
N ILE A 773 -22.38 4.03 31.96
CA ILE A 773 -22.33 2.56 31.88
C ILE A 773 -23.74 2.11 32.29
N GLY A 774 -24.46 1.51 31.34
CA GLY A 774 -25.90 1.30 31.43
C GLY A 774 -26.36 0.54 32.66
N ASN A 775 -27.62 0.73 33.00
CA ASN A 775 -28.38 0.02 34.05
C ASN A 775 -28.57 -1.47 33.71
N THR A 776 -27.52 -2.21 33.38
CA THR A 776 -27.57 -3.55 32.78
C THR A 776 -28.02 -4.66 33.72
N HIS A 777 -28.18 -4.36 35.01
CA HIS A 777 -28.52 -5.35 36.03
C HIS A 777 -29.91 -5.16 36.65
N ILE A 778 -30.66 -4.13 36.26
CA ILE A 778 -32.02 -3.95 36.78
C ILE A 778 -32.92 -5.09 36.29
N GLY A 779 -33.55 -5.79 37.23
CA GLY A 779 -34.35 -6.99 36.99
C GLY A 779 -33.57 -8.29 37.02
N ASP A 780 -32.23 -8.26 37.10
CA ASP A 780 -31.44 -9.48 37.25
C ASP A 780 -31.72 -10.13 38.61
N THR A 781 -31.76 -11.47 38.60
CA THR A 781 -31.86 -12.28 39.81
C THR A 781 -30.68 -13.23 39.90
N TYR A 782 -29.98 -13.24 41.03
CA TYR A 782 -28.84 -14.12 41.27
C TYR A 782 -29.11 -15.01 42.48
N THR A 783 -28.86 -16.31 42.35
CA THR A 783 -28.99 -17.28 43.43
C THR A 783 -27.66 -17.93 43.76
N TRP A 784 -27.43 -18.21 45.05
CA TRP A 784 -26.21 -18.87 45.52
C TRP A 784 -26.44 -19.62 46.83
N THR A 785 -25.46 -20.42 47.24
CA THR A 785 -25.46 -21.10 48.55
C THR A 785 -24.21 -20.71 49.33
N ASN A 786 -24.10 -21.14 50.59
CA ASN A 786 -22.90 -20.93 51.40
C ASN A 786 -21.63 -21.55 50.78
N ASP A 787 -21.77 -22.63 49.99
CA ASP A 787 -20.65 -23.36 49.40
C ASP A 787 -20.44 -23.08 47.91
N THR A 788 -21.44 -22.51 47.23
CA THR A 788 -21.43 -22.37 45.77
C THR A 788 -21.81 -20.94 45.38
N GLN A 789 -20.81 -20.13 44.99
CA GLN A 789 -21.01 -18.79 44.44
C GLN A 789 -20.38 -18.68 43.05
N ARG A 790 -20.90 -17.76 42.23
CA ARG A 790 -20.33 -17.37 40.94
C ARG A 790 -20.46 -15.87 40.79
N THR A 791 -19.50 -15.26 40.10
CA THR A 791 -19.58 -13.85 39.67
C THR A 791 -20.97 -13.57 39.07
N PRO A 792 -21.68 -12.52 39.52
CA PRO A 792 -21.18 -11.40 40.33
C PRO A 792 -21.19 -11.62 41.85
N ILE A 793 -21.69 -12.75 42.36
CA ILE A 793 -21.70 -13.06 43.79
C ILE A 793 -20.33 -13.58 44.23
N VAL A 794 -19.70 -12.86 45.14
CA VAL A 794 -18.41 -13.23 45.72
C VAL A 794 -18.37 -12.92 47.21
N PRO A 795 -17.49 -13.56 48.00
CA PRO A 795 -17.25 -13.14 49.38
C PRO A 795 -16.89 -11.64 49.42
N VAL A 796 -17.32 -10.93 50.46
CA VAL A 796 -17.10 -9.47 50.59
C VAL A 796 -15.61 -9.11 50.40
N PHE A 797 -14.71 -9.98 50.88
CA PHE A 797 -13.27 -9.89 50.67
C PHE A 797 -12.74 -11.21 50.08
N PRO A 798 -12.06 -11.19 48.90
CA PRO A 798 -11.57 -12.41 48.23
C PRO A 798 -10.56 -13.23 49.05
N ASP A 799 -9.96 -12.61 50.06
CA ASP A 799 -8.90 -13.11 50.93
C ASP A 799 -9.37 -13.41 52.36
N GLN A 800 -10.66 -13.21 52.67
CA GLN A 800 -11.25 -13.54 53.98
C GLN A 800 -12.20 -14.75 53.88
N PRO A 801 -12.40 -15.51 54.97
CA PRO A 801 -13.40 -16.57 55.00
C PRO A 801 -14.83 -16.04 54.76
N ILE A 802 -15.66 -16.86 54.11
CA ILE A 802 -17.05 -16.56 53.68
C ILE A 802 -17.98 -16.14 54.85
N THR A 803 -17.54 -16.35 56.09
CA THR A 803 -18.30 -16.03 57.32
C THR A 803 -18.62 -14.55 57.53
N GLU A 804 -18.03 -13.63 56.75
CA GLU A 804 -18.29 -12.19 56.86
C GLU A 804 -19.43 -11.68 55.96
N GLY A 805 -19.94 -12.52 55.05
CA GLY A 805 -21.01 -12.14 54.12
C GLY A 805 -20.64 -12.31 52.66
N PHE A 806 -21.60 -11.99 51.80
CA PHE A 806 -21.47 -11.98 50.36
C PHE A 806 -21.57 -10.55 49.82
N SER A 807 -21.08 -10.37 48.61
CA SER A 807 -21.27 -9.16 47.84
C SER A 807 -21.70 -9.50 46.42
N ALA A 808 -22.76 -8.86 45.95
CA ALA A 808 -23.14 -8.85 44.54
C ALA A 808 -22.40 -7.69 43.86
N GLN A 809 -21.32 -7.99 43.15
CA GLN A 809 -20.39 -7.00 42.60
C GLN A 809 -20.68 -6.71 41.13
N PHE A 810 -21.13 -5.49 40.86
CA PHE A 810 -21.52 -5.06 39.52
C PHE A 810 -20.57 -4.03 38.92
N SER A 811 -19.74 -3.39 39.75
CA SER A 811 -18.70 -2.51 39.24
C SER A 811 -17.38 -2.67 39.99
N SER A 812 -16.28 -2.48 39.27
CA SER A 812 -14.94 -2.47 39.85
C SER A 812 -13.99 -1.56 39.08
N ALA A 813 -13.12 -0.84 39.79
CA ALA A 813 -12.03 -0.06 39.18
C ALA A 813 -10.75 -0.12 39.99
N SER A 814 -9.61 -0.03 39.29
CA SER A 814 -8.27 0.10 39.89
C SER A 814 -7.80 1.54 39.76
N ILE A 815 -7.54 2.20 40.90
CA ILE A 815 -7.12 3.62 40.95
C ILE A 815 -5.75 3.74 41.63
N ASN A 816 -4.97 4.75 41.20
CA ASN A 816 -3.67 5.07 41.79
C ASN A 816 -3.84 5.92 43.05
N SER A 817 -3.32 5.43 44.17
CA SER A 817 -3.39 6.09 45.49
C SER A 817 -2.46 7.31 45.64
N ILE A 818 -1.63 7.62 44.64
CA ILE A 818 -0.61 8.70 44.69
C ILE A 818 -0.89 9.81 43.66
N GLY A 819 -2.02 9.74 42.92
CA GLY A 819 -2.38 10.74 41.90
C GLY A 819 -3.23 11.89 42.43
N ASN A 820 -3.08 13.09 41.83
CA ASN A 820 -3.87 14.28 42.19
C ASN A 820 -5.40 14.14 42.00
N ASN A 821 -5.84 13.10 41.30
CA ASN A 821 -7.26 12.83 41.04
C ASN A 821 -7.81 11.68 41.90
N PHE A 822 -7.08 11.22 42.93
CA PHE A 822 -7.52 10.11 43.78
C PHE A 822 -8.87 10.41 44.45
N ASP A 823 -8.98 11.54 45.14
CA ASP A 823 -10.21 11.94 45.83
C ASP A 823 -11.39 12.12 44.87
N GLU A 824 -11.13 12.64 43.66
CA GLU A 824 -12.15 12.79 42.62
C GLU A 824 -12.66 11.42 42.14
N ASN A 825 -11.77 10.47 41.85
CA ASN A 825 -12.15 9.12 41.44
C ASN A 825 -12.83 8.33 42.57
N VAL A 826 -12.41 8.52 43.81
CA VAL A 826 -13.05 7.91 44.99
C VAL A 826 -14.47 8.45 45.16
N ASN A 827 -14.66 9.77 45.10
CA ASN A 827 -15.98 10.38 45.21
C ASN A 827 -16.94 9.93 44.09
N ARG A 828 -16.44 9.65 42.88
CA ARG A 828 -17.24 9.10 41.76
C ARG A 828 -17.78 7.69 42.02
N TYR A 829 -17.04 6.85 42.73
CA TYR A 829 -17.49 5.48 43.06
C TYR A 829 -18.27 5.41 44.39
N LEU A 830 -18.12 6.41 45.25
CA LEU A 830 -18.92 6.53 46.48
C LEU A 830 -20.33 7.08 46.20
N SER A 831 -20.63 7.55 44.98
CA SER A 831 -21.96 8.00 44.56
C SER A 831 -22.85 6.89 43.96
N ILE A 832 -22.50 5.62 44.18
CA ILE A 832 -23.34 4.48 43.82
C ILE A 832 -24.68 4.56 44.54
N TYR A 833 -25.74 4.31 43.79
CA TYR A 833 -27.09 4.11 44.31
C TYR A 833 -27.64 2.78 43.81
N GLY A 834 -28.66 2.29 44.51
CA GLY A 834 -29.37 1.10 44.10
C GLY A 834 -30.19 0.52 45.23
N THR A 835 -31.15 -0.32 44.88
CA THR A 835 -31.95 -1.10 45.82
C THR A 835 -32.07 -2.51 45.28
N ALA A 836 -31.89 -3.51 46.13
CA ALA A 836 -32.17 -4.89 45.81
C ALA A 836 -32.96 -5.55 46.94
N ILE A 837 -33.71 -6.59 46.60
CA ILE A 837 -34.34 -7.48 47.57
C ILE A 837 -33.48 -8.72 47.70
N VAL A 838 -33.15 -9.10 48.93
CA VAL A 838 -32.46 -10.34 49.25
C VAL A 838 -33.45 -11.28 49.93
N ARG A 839 -33.51 -12.52 49.45
CA ARG A 839 -34.24 -13.64 50.06
C ARG A 839 -33.25 -14.70 50.51
N ILE A 840 -33.41 -15.20 51.73
CA ILE A 840 -32.57 -16.23 52.31
C ILE A 840 -33.46 -17.37 52.80
N THR A 841 -33.36 -18.52 52.17
CA THR A 841 -34.10 -19.73 52.57
C THR A 841 -33.29 -20.50 53.61
N LEU A 842 -33.90 -20.76 54.76
CA LEU A 842 -33.27 -21.47 55.88
C LEU A 842 -33.62 -22.96 55.89
N ASP A 843 -32.71 -23.77 56.45
CA ASP A 843 -32.97 -25.17 56.80
C ASP A 843 -33.72 -25.20 58.15
N ASN A 844 -35.04 -25.42 58.10
CA ASN A 844 -35.89 -25.48 59.29
C ASN A 844 -36.00 -26.88 59.89
#